data_AF-A0AAW6VQD8-F1
#
_entry.id   AF-A0AAW6VQD8-F1
#
_cell.length_a   1.000
_cell.length_b   1.000
_cell.length_c   1.000
_cell.angle_alpha   90.00
_cell.angle_beta   90.00
_cell.angle_gamma   90.00
#
_symmetry.space_group_name_H-M   'P 1'
#
loop_
_entity.id
_entity.type
_entity.pdbx_description
1 polymer ?
#
loop_
_entity_poly.entity_id
_entity_poly.type
_entity_poly.pdbx_seq_one_letter_code
_entity_poly.pdbx_strand_id
1 'polypeptide(L)'
;MKKIDNLLIIKIAFLFVVFCNAVVDVSHKVLLQNIAFKIFDGTTQVIWVSIINVLLIIPFLLLFTFSGYLSDKYNKKDILVYGALSSFLLSSLMIAAYISGNFYFAMFALFLLAIQSAIYGPAKLGLILDIYGKKNLSRGNAALQAISIIAILFAIGVTSFIFEKFYNLNNLQNITSKDELLLAILPLTYYILPVAFLEMVVSFLFLRRVNTNYVKNETISLNKQEFFKGRLLVNNIKNIYSQNVIFLSVIGLSVFYGVSQGVIAVFPSFAKMYLNIHDVFVINGVIAASGIGIAIGSIIYSRVSKFYIEVGTIPFASFGMATMIYISTVVETPFMLTLTFLVFGIFGGMFVVPLNSLIQFNAKKKFLGTILAGNNWFQSLFMFLMLCITTIVSFYDLDPLNTIYLILSIIVIGTLYTVYKLPQSLLLLFLKAFVGLKYKLEVDGIKNIPSQGGVLLLGNHVSWIDWAIILMAVPREVKFVMDKTIYNKWYLTWLLKMFKCIPISNESSKSSMQIIAKELDDGNIVVLFPEGAITRNGHLGEFKRGFEKILEFTTNEEIKVIPFYIRGLWESMFSRANKRFKDSNKTNRVTVSFARMMNKNDANAISIKNEVFELSAKSWKEHINHLKPLNEVIFDRLKEVSNEIIFADSTNTQLSGNRFLTASILFKNLLKKDLKEQNIALLLPSSVAGAFMNYMVLLMGKTAINLNYTSQVEALKSAIIQSQTKSVITSKKFVEKLKLKGFKIDEVLENVNVFYMEDLKTKISKKQGIITLICVKLLPSFILKWLFLTKTKKDDTAMILFSSGSEGTPKGIELSGDNILGNAQQIANIINVNNKDVILGSLPLFHAFGIVVNTYLPLIEGIKCVAHPDPTDGLEIAKLIFKHKVTFMCGTSTFFRLYVRNQKIHPLMFESLRLVVAGAEKLREDVKIDFKKRFGKDILEGFGTTETSPVATCNLPNVMAPDFTVQIGQKAGTVGMAIPGTTIKIVDPMSFEELKPNEEGMIVISGIQVMKGYLGNEEKTKEVLKTIKGKTYYITGDKGKVDEDGFLTIIDRYSRFAKLGGEMVSLTSVEDKISKILELKEDSSVDFIATNVEDEKKGEKIVLLISNVDEDFVANLKEKILNNFDNKLMIPSEIKIVKDIPKLGSGKKDFNASKLLAKG
;
A
#
# COMPACT_ATOMS: atom_id res chain seq x y z
N MET A 1 6.40 18.31 36.94
CA MET A 1 6.49 16.84 36.72
C MET A 1 6.36 16.54 35.23
N LYS A 2 7.36 15.90 34.61
CA LYS A 2 7.43 15.67 33.15
C LYS A 2 6.36 14.64 32.69
N LYS A 3 5.73 14.92 31.55
CA LYS A 3 4.74 14.04 30.89
C LYS A 3 5.43 12.75 30.43
N ILE A 4 4.71 11.62 30.47
CA ILE A 4 5.19 10.35 29.88
C ILE A 4 4.71 10.33 28.44
N ASP A 5 5.62 10.47 27.47
CA ASP A 5 5.28 10.43 26.03
C ASP A 5 5.29 9.00 25.46
N ASN A 6 5.68 7.99 26.27
CA ASN A 6 5.70 6.60 25.82
C ASN A 6 4.31 5.96 25.91
N LEU A 7 3.59 5.96 24.78
CA LEU A 7 2.25 5.39 24.62
C LEU A 7 2.17 3.89 24.98
N LEU A 8 3.26 3.13 24.84
CA LEU A 8 3.29 1.70 25.18
C LEU A 8 3.21 1.50 26.69
N ILE A 9 3.97 2.28 27.47
CA ILE A 9 3.97 2.22 28.93
C ILE A 9 2.58 2.56 29.48
N ILE A 10 1.91 3.58 28.92
CA ILE A 10 0.55 3.96 29.31
C ILE A 10 -0.44 2.81 29.09
N LYS A 11 -0.36 2.15 27.93
CA LYS A 11 -1.24 1.00 27.62
C LYS A 11 -1.03 -0.15 28.58
N ILE A 12 0.21 -0.50 28.88
CA ILE A 12 0.55 -1.58 29.81
C ILE A 12 0.06 -1.23 31.22
N ALA A 13 0.32 -0.02 31.70
CA ALA A 13 -0.12 0.43 33.03
C ALA A 13 -1.65 0.39 33.18
N PHE A 14 -2.39 0.86 32.17
CA PHE A 14 -3.86 0.79 32.17
C PHE A 14 -4.37 -0.65 32.26
N LEU A 15 -3.83 -1.52 31.42
CA LEU A 15 -4.20 -2.94 31.39
C LEU A 15 -3.84 -3.66 32.70
N PHE A 16 -2.71 -3.31 33.32
CA PHE A 16 -2.29 -3.85 34.61
C PHE A 16 -3.22 -3.43 35.75
N VAL A 17 -3.63 -2.16 35.80
CA VAL A 17 -4.60 -1.67 36.79
C VAL A 17 -5.94 -2.42 36.66
N VAL A 18 -6.40 -2.64 35.42
CA VAL A 18 -7.62 -3.42 35.16
C VAL A 18 -7.47 -4.88 35.62
N PHE A 19 -6.29 -5.48 35.42
CA PHE A 19 -5.99 -6.83 35.91
C PHE A 19 -6.08 -6.88 37.45
N CYS A 20 -5.38 -5.99 38.16
CA CYS A 20 -5.39 -5.95 39.62
C CYS A 20 -6.81 -5.73 40.19
N ASN A 21 -7.55 -4.77 39.64
CA ASN A 21 -8.93 -4.49 40.07
C ASN A 21 -9.82 -5.74 39.95
N ALA A 22 -9.77 -6.43 38.81
CA ALA A 22 -10.54 -7.66 38.60
C ALA A 22 -10.10 -8.79 39.54
N VAL A 23 -8.80 -8.92 39.84
CA VAL A 23 -8.32 -9.92 40.81
C VAL A 23 -8.86 -9.64 42.21
N VAL A 24 -8.78 -8.38 42.68
CA VAL A 24 -9.26 -7.98 44.01
C VAL A 24 -10.75 -8.26 44.18
N ASP A 25 -11.57 -7.79 43.23
CA ASP A 25 -13.03 -7.95 43.27
C ASP A 25 -13.44 -9.43 43.28
N VAL A 26 -12.79 -10.24 42.44
CA VAL A 26 -13.14 -11.66 42.28
C VAL A 26 -12.62 -12.51 43.43
N SER A 27 -11.41 -12.24 43.95
CA SER A 27 -10.84 -13.01 45.06
C SER A 27 -11.70 -12.93 46.32
N HIS A 28 -12.18 -11.73 46.68
CA HIS A 28 -13.08 -11.58 47.85
C HIS A 28 -14.42 -12.28 47.64
N LYS A 29 -14.99 -12.19 46.43
CA LYS A 29 -16.20 -12.94 46.07
C LYS A 29 -16.01 -14.45 46.25
N VAL A 30 -14.94 -15.00 45.69
CA VAL A 30 -14.68 -16.44 45.66
C VAL A 30 -14.46 -17.00 47.06
N LEU A 31 -13.79 -16.28 47.96
CA LEU A 31 -13.64 -16.69 49.36
C LEU A 31 -14.99 -16.85 50.07
N LEU A 32 -15.88 -15.85 49.94
CA LEU A 32 -17.22 -15.92 50.55
C LEU A 32 -18.10 -17.00 49.90
N GLN A 33 -17.98 -17.20 48.59
CA GLN A 33 -18.66 -18.31 47.91
C GLN A 33 -18.17 -19.67 48.37
N ASN A 34 -16.86 -19.85 48.58
CA ASN A 34 -16.31 -21.11 49.08
C ASN A 34 -16.71 -21.38 50.53
N ILE A 35 -16.81 -20.35 51.39
CA ILE A 35 -17.39 -20.49 52.75
C ILE A 35 -18.84 -20.97 52.65
N ALA A 36 -19.66 -20.29 51.85
CA ALA A 36 -21.06 -20.68 51.68
C ALA A 36 -21.18 -22.10 51.11
N PHE A 37 -20.26 -22.50 50.24
CA PHE A 37 -20.22 -23.85 49.67
C PHE A 37 -19.86 -24.94 50.69
N LYS A 38 -18.99 -24.65 51.68
CA LYS A 38 -18.55 -25.64 52.68
C LYS A 38 -19.48 -25.76 53.89
N ILE A 39 -20.23 -24.71 54.22
CA ILE A 39 -21.08 -24.65 55.42
C ILE A 39 -22.53 -25.02 55.14
N PHE A 40 -23.05 -24.71 53.96
CA PHE A 40 -24.44 -24.96 53.61
C PHE A 40 -24.56 -26.11 52.62
N ASP A 41 -25.56 -26.98 52.83
CA ASP A 41 -25.86 -28.10 51.94
C ASP A 41 -27.19 -27.90 51.18
N GLY A 42 -27.33 -28.63 50.08
CA GLY A 42 -28.58 -28.73 49.31
C GLY A 42 -29.09 -27.40 48.77
N THR A 43 -30.40 -27.15 48.90
CA THR A 43 -31.07 -25.95 48.38
C THR A 43 -30.60 -24.66 49.06
N THR A 44 -30.24 -24.72 50.35
CA THR A 44 -29.76 -23.58 51.13
C THR A 44 -28.43 -23.03 50.58
N GLN A 45 -27.53 -23.92 50.15
CA GLN A 45 -26.27 -23.57 49.49
C GLN A 45 -26.50 -22.76 48.21
N VAL A 46 -27.42 -23.24 47.35
CA VAL A 46 -27.78 -22.60 46.07
C VAL A 46 -28.34 -21.20 46.31
N ILE A 47 -29.18 -21.04 47.34
CA ILE A 47 -29.75 -19.74 47.73
C ILE A 47 -28.64 -18.78 48.17
N TRP A 48 -27.73 -19.20 49.05
CA TRP A 48 -26.64 -18.33 49.52
C TRP A 48 -25.68 -17.90 48.40
N VAL A 49 -25.30 -18.83 47.52
CA VAL A 49 -24.48 -18.51 46.33
C VAL A 49 -25.21 -17.53 45.41
N SER A 50 -26.53 -17.69 45.25
CA SER A 50 -27.36 -16.78 44.47
C SER A 50 -27.44 -15.40 45.11
N ILE A 51 -27.62 -15.30 46.43
CA ILE A 51 -27.60 -14.03 47.17
C ILE A 51 -26.27 -13.30 47.00
N ILE A 52 -25.13 -14.00 47.12
CA ILE A 52 -23.80 -13.42 46.87
C ILE A 52 -23.71 -12.84 45.46
N ASN A 53 -24.18 -13.57 44.44
CA ASN A 53 -24.19 -13.07 43.07
C ASN A 53 -25.14 -11.87 42.88
N VAL A 54 -26.31 -11.87 43.52
CA VAL A 54 -27.28 -10.77 43.47
C VAL A 54 -26.70 -9.50 44.10
N LEU A 55 -26.00 -9.59 45.23
CA LEU A 55 -25.34 -8.45 45.88
C LEU A 55 -24.32 -7.76 44.97
N LEU A 56 -23.68 -8.51 44.07
CA LEU A 56 -22.73 -7.95 43.11
C LEU A 56 -23.41 -7.29 41.91
N ILE A 57 -24.61 -7.74 41.53
CA ILE A 57 -25.34 -7.24 40.36
C ILE A 57 -26.19 -6.00 40.70
N ILE A 58 -26.80 -5.95 41.89
CA ILE A 58 -27.72 -4.88 42.32
C ILE A 58 -27.10 -3.47 42.20
N PRO A 59 -25.83 -3.21 42.62
CA PRO A 59 -25.25 -1.87 42.48
C PRO A 59 -25.24 -1.35 41.04
N PHE A 60 -25.02 -2.21 40.05
CA PHE A 60 -25.06 -1.83 38.64
C PHE A 60 -26.47 -1.49 38.16
N LEU A 61 -27.51 -2.06 38.79
CA LEU A 61 -28.92 -1.73 38.52
C LEU A 61 -29.34 -0.41 39.16
N LEU A 62 -28.90 -0.14 40.39
CA LEU A 62 -29.32 1.03 41.16
C LEU A 62 -28.55 2.31 40.80
N LEU A 63 -27.25 2.19 40.47
CA LEU A 63 -26.37 3.34 40.31
C LEU A 63 -26.19 3.82 38.87
N PHE A 64 -26.92 3.29 37.89
CA PHE A 64 -26.78 3.67 36.47
C PHE A 64 -26.72 5.19 36.26
N THR A 65 -27.76 5.92 36.68
CA THR A 65 -27.82 7.37 36.47
C THR A 65 -26.69 8.12 37.18
N PHE A 66 -26.27 7.65 38.36
CA PHE A 66 -25.21 8.28 39.14
C PHE A 66 -23.81 8.00 38.58
N SER A 67 -23.51 6.75 38.19
CA SER A 67 -22.22 6.38 37.61
C SER A 67 -22.01 7.01 36.23
N GLY A 68 -23.07 7.06 35.41
CA GLY A 68 -23.08 7.77 34.13
C GLY A 68 -22.76 9.27 34.30
N TYR A 69 -23.44 9.93 35.24
CA TYR A 69 -23.19 11.33 35.58
C TYR A 69 -21.74 11.59 36.00
N LEU A 70 -21.20 10.79 36.93
CA LEU A 70 -19.82 10.94 37.38
C LEU A 70 -18.83 10.77 36.22
N SER A 71 -19.03 9.76 35.37
CA SER A 71 -18.16 9.47 34.23
C SER A 71 -18.21 10.48 33.08
N ASP A 72 -19.31 11.23 32.95
CA ASP A 72 -19.45 12.32 31.98
C ASP A 72 -19.00 13.67 32.56
N LYS A 73 -19.19 13.90 33.85
CA LYS A 73 -18.81 15.15 34.53
C LYS A 73 -17.32 15.23 34.84
N TYR A 74 -16.72 14.17 35.35
CA TYR A 74 -15.33 14.18 35.80
C TYR A 74 -14.40 13.50 34.79
N ASN A 75 -13.10 13.80 34.88
CA ASN A 75 -12.11 13.17 34.02
C ASN A 75 -12.03 11.68 34.36
N LYS A 76 -12.19 10.82 33.34
CA LYS A 76 -12.27 9.37 33.51
C LYS A 76 -11.05 8.79 34.21
N LYS A 77 -9.86 9.35 33.99
CA LYS A 77 -8.63 8.91 34.68
C LYS A 77 -8.68 9.16 36.18
N ASP A 78 -9.30 10.26 36.62
CA ASP A 78 -9.36 10.61 38.04
C ASP A 78 -10.32 9.65 38.75
N ILE A 79 -11.43 9.29 38.10
CA ILE A 79 -12.36 8.25 38.59
C ILE A 79 -11.65 6.91 38.78
N LEU A 80 -10.77 6.51 37.86
CA LEU A 80 -9.98 5.26 38.02
C LEU A 80 -8.96 5.36 39.16
N VAL A 81 -8.29 6.50 39.32
CA VAL A 81 -7.29 6.71 40.40
C VAL A 81 -7.97 6.69 41.78
N TYR A 82 -9.05 7.44 41.96
CA TYR A 82 -9.82 7.42 43.21
C TYR A 82 -10.53 6.07 43.42
N GLY A 83 -10.93 5.41 42.33
CA GLY A 83 -11.46 4.05 42.35
C GLY A 83 -10.45 3.04 42.89
N ALA A 84 -9.18 3.11 42.47
CA ALA A 84 -8.12 2.23 42.97
C ALA A 84 -7.80 2.48 44.46
N LEU A 85 -7.82 3.75 44.90
CA LEU A 85 -7.71 4.08 46.33
C LEU A 85 -8.90 3.50 47.11
N SER A 86 -10.12 3.64 46.59
CA SER A 86 -11.32 3.05 47.20
C SER A 86 -11.25 1.53 47.26
N SER A 87 -10.73 0.88 46.21
CA SER A 87 -10.51 -0.58 46.16
C SER A 87 -9.59 -1.04 47.30
N PHE A 88 -8.47 -0.34 47.54
CA PHE A 88 -7.55 -0.64 48.64
C PHE A 88 -8.18 -0.44 50.02
N LEU A 89 -8.92 0.66 50.24
CA LEU A 89 -9.60 0.93 51.51
C LEU A 89 -10.71 -0.08 51.79
N LEU A 90 -11.51 -0.45 50.79
CA LEU A 90 -12.56 -1.45 50.91
C LEU A 90 -12.00 -2.86 51.08
N SER A 91 -10.85 -3.17 50.49
CA SER A 91 -10.14 -4.44 50.75
C SER A 91 -9.63 -4.50 52.19
N SER A 92 -9.17 -3.37 52.75
CA SER A 92 -8.79 -3.28 54.16
C SER A 92 -10.00 -3.45 55.09
N LEU A 93 -11.14 -2.85 54.73
CA LEU A 93 -12.42 -3.04 55.44
C LEU A 93 -12.88 -4.50 55.38
N MET A 94 -12.68 -5.16 54.24
CA MET A 94 -12.98 -6.58 54.09
C MET A 94 -12.16 -7.42 55.07
N ILE A 95 -10.86 -7.17 55.19
CA ILE A 95 -10.01 -7.87 56.18
C ILE A 95 -10.50 -7.61 57.61
N ALA A 96 -10.87 -6.37 57.94
CA ALA A 96 -11.45 -6.04 59.24
C ALA A 96 -12.77 -6.81 59.49
N ALA A 97 -13.60 -6.99 58.46
CA ALA A 97 -14.81 -7.80 58.56
C ALA A 97 -14.51 -9.27 58.85
N TYR A 98 -13.46 -9.84 58.26
CA TYR A 98 -13.04 -11.21 58.53
C TYR A 98 -12.50 -11.36 59.96
N ILE A 99 -11.73 -10.37 60.45
CA ILE A 99 -11.23 -10.33 61.85
C ILE A 99 -12.39 -10.28 62.85
N SER A 100 -13.49 -9.61 62.51
CA SER A 100 -14.67 -9.54 63.38
C SER A 100 -15.46 -10.86 63.48
N GLY A 101 -15.15 -11.83 62.61
CA GLY A 101 -15.91 -13.08 62.49
C GLY A 101 -17.36 -12.92 62.05
N ASN A 102 -17.77 -11.75 61.55
CA ASN A 102 -19.15 -11.50 61.16
C ASN A 102 -19.35 -11.67 59.66
N PHE A 103 -19.95 -12.79 59.25
CA PHE A 103 -20.20 -13.10 57.84
C PHE A 103 -21.08 -12.05 57.14
N TYR A 104 -22.07 -11.48 57.83
CA TYR A 104 -22.93 -10.45 57.25
C TYR A 104 -22.18 -9.13 57.03
N PHE A 105 -21.24 -8.80 57.91
CA PHE A 105 -20.39 -7.63 57.73
C PHE A 105 -19.45 -7.81 56.52
N ALA A 106 -18.91 -9.01 56.32
CA ALA A 106 -18.13 -9.33 55.11
C ALA A 106 -18.98 -9.25 53.83
N MET A 107 -20.23 -9.72 53.88
CA MET A 107 -21.19 -9.57 52.77
C MET A 107 -21.54 -8.11 52.47
N PHE A 108 -21.70 -7.28 53.50
CA PHE A 108 -21.91 -5.85 53.34
C PHE A 108 -20.68 -5.15 52.74
N ALA A 109 -19.46 -5.50 53.20
CA ALA A 109 -18.23 -4.99 52.62
C ALA A 109 -18.08 -5.40 51.14
N LEU A 110 -18.50 -6.62 50.76
CA LEU A 110 -18.55 -7.06 49.36
C LEU A 110 -19.53 -6.23 48.53
N PHE A 111 -20.69 -5.90 49.10
CA PHE A 111 -21.66 -5.00 48.45
C PHE A 111 -21.08 -3.58 48.23
N LEU A 112 -20.33 -3.04 49.19
CA LEU A 112 -19.62 -1.77 49.02
C LEU A 112 -18.55 -1.83 47.92
N LEU A 113 -17.83 -2.95 47.80
CA LEU A 113 -16.89 -3.19 46.71
C LEU A 113 -17.61 -3.18 45.35
N ALA A 114 -18.76 -3.83 45.24
CA ALA A 114 -19.57 -3.81 44.02
C ALA A 114 -20.12 -2.42 43.65
N ILE A 115 -20.44 -1.57 44.65
CA ILE A 115 -20.77 -0.14 44.42
C ILE A 115 -19.58 0.58 43.78
N GLN A 116 -18.37 0.34 44.28
CA GLN A 116 -17.15 0.91 43.69
C GLN A 116 -17.00 0.44 42.23
N SER A 117 -17.16 -0.85 41.95
CA SER A 117 -17.02 -1.41 40.59
C SER A 117 -18.07 -0.83 39.62
N ALA A 118 -19.28 -0.57 40.10
CA ALA A 118 -20.35 0.05 39.30
C ALA A 118 -20.04 1.50 38.88
N ILE A 119 -19.34 2.26 39.72
CA ILE A 119 -18.86 3.62 39.41
C ILE A 119 -17.62 3.55 38.51
N TYR A 120 -16.74 2.59 38.76
CA TYR A 120 -15.48 2.39 38.04
C TYR A 120 -15.68 1.96 36.58
N GLY A 121 -16.67 1.09 36.32
CA GLY A 121 -16.90 0.45 35.02
C GLY A 121 -17.04 1.40 33.82
N PRO A 122 -17.92 2.41 33.84
CA PRO A 122 -18.10 3.34 32.73
C PRO A 122 -16.84 4.17 32.44
N ALA A 123 -16.10 4.56 33.47
CA ALA A 123 -14.84 5.28 33.32
C ALA A 123 -13.76 4.40 32.69
N LYS A 124 -13.67 3.13 33.09
CA LYS A 124 -12.74 2.12 32.54
C LYS A 124 -12.94 1.96 31.03
N LEU A 125 -14.17 1.73 30.59
CA LEU A 125 -14.50 1.57 29.18
C LEU A 125 -14.32 2.86 28.39
N GLY A 126 -14.67 4.01 28.98
CA GLY A 126 -14.56 5.30 28.30
C GLY A 126 -13.12 5.77 28.07
N LEU A 127 -12.17 5.40 28.94
CA LEU A 127 -10.77 5.81 28.84
C LEU A 127 -10.03 5.13 27.66
N ILE A 128 -10.54 4.01 27.13
CA ILE A 128 -9.99 3.34 25.94
C ILE A 128 -9.91 4.31 24.77
N LEU A 129 -10.92 5.17 24.59
CA LEU A 129 -10.98 6.11 23.48
C LEU A 129 -9.82 7.13 23.52
N ASP A 130 -9.38 7.52 24.72
CA ASP A 130 -8.24 8.43 24.91
C ASP A 130 -6.89 7.71 24.76
N ILE A 131 -6.75 6.46 25.23
CA ILE A 131 -5.48 5.71 25.21
C ILE A 131 -5.19 5.10 23.82
N TYR A 132 -6.21 4.54 23.18
CA TYR A 132 -6.07 3.81 21.90
C TYR A 132 -6.48 4.64 20.68
N GLY A 133 -7.30 5.67 20.88
CA GLY A 133 -7.87 6.48 19.80
C GLY A 133 -8.96 5.73 19.01
N LYS A 134 -9.81 6.49 18.30
CA LYS A 134 -10.93 5.93 17.51
C LYS A 134 -10.50 4.85 16.50
N LYS A 135 -9.28 4.95 15.95
CA LYS A 135 -8.77 4.01 14.93
C LYS A 135 -8.42 2.63 15.48
N ASN A 136 -8.03 2.52 16.74
CA ASN A 136 -7.62 1.25 17.37
C ASN A 136 -8.61 0.80 18.46
N LEU A 137 -9.86 1.25 18.37
CA LEU A 137 -10.87 1.00 19.40
C LEU A 137 -11.14 -0.50 19.60
N SER A 138 -11.21 -1.26 18.50
CA SER A 138 -11.31 -2.73 18.52
C SER A 138 -10.14 -3.38 19.26
N ARG A 139 -8.91 -2.89 19.07
CA ARG A 139 -7.72 -3.44 19.73
C ARG A 139 -7.72 -3.12 21.23
N GLY A 140 -8.13 -1.92 21.59
CA GLY A 140 -8.25 -1.50 22.99
C GLY A 140 -9.30 -2.34 23.74
N ASN A 141 -10.48 -2.52 23.15
CA ASN A 141 -11.53 -3.36 23.72
C ASN A 141 -11.12 -4.84 23.75
N ALA A 142 -10.45 -5.37 22.72
CA ALA A 142 -9.92 -6.73 22.72
C ALA A 142 -8.93 -6.98 23.86
N ALA A 143 -7.97 -6.06 24.05
CA ALA A 143 -6.97 -6.16 25.11
C ALA A 143 -7.63 -6.08 26.49
N LEU A 144 -8.54 -5.11 26.70
CA LEU A 144 -9.29 -4.98 27.95
C LEU A 144 -10.06 -6.26 28.27
N GLN A 145 -10.79 -6.80 27.28
CA GLN A 145 -11.61 -7.99 27.45
C GLN A 145 -10.76 -9.21 27.78
N ALA A 146 -9.69 -9.46 27.02
CA ALA A 146 -8.81 -10.60 27.25
C ALA A 146 -8.18 -10.54 28.65
N ILE A 147 -7.66 -9.38 29.06
CA ILE A 147 -7.02 -9.23 30.36
C ILE A 147 -8.00 -9.32 31.51
N SER A 148 -9.21 -8.75 31.36
CA SER A 148 -10.24 -8.87 32.38
C SER A 148 -10.63 -10.32 32.61
N ILE A 149 -10.78 -11.12 31.55
CA ILE A 149 -11.13 -12.54 31.66
C ILE A 149 -9.97 -13.37 32.21
N ILE A 150 -8.73 -13.11 31.79
CA ILE A 150 -7.54 -13.75 32.37
C ILE A 150 -7.46 -13.45 33.87
N ALA A 151 -7.71 -12.21 34.29
CA ALA A 151 -7.72 -11.81 35.69
C ALA A 151 -8.81 -12.53 36.49
N ILE A 152 -10.04 -12.59 35.97
CA ILE A 152 -11.16 -13.30 36.60
C ILE A 152 -10.85 -14.79 36.78
N LEU A 153 -10.38 -15.46 35.72
CA LEU A 153 -10.04 -16.89 35.77
C LEU A 153 -8.86 -17.17 36.70
N PHE A 154 -7.83 -16.32 36.65
CA PHE A 154 -6.68 -16.40 37.55
C PHE A 154 -7.12 -16.26 39.00
N ALA A 155 -7.97 -15.27 39.31
CA ALA A 155 -8.49 -15.05 40.65
C ALA A 155 -9.36 -16.22 41.14
N ILE A 156 -10.29 -16.73 40.32
CA ILE A 156 -11.10 -17.90 40.67
C ILE A 156 -10.21 -19.11 40.94
N GLY A 157 -9.30 -19.44 40.02
CA GLY A 157 -8.44 -20.62 40.12
C GLY A 157 -7.49 -20.56 41.32
N VAL A 158 -6.74 -19.46 41.47
CA VAL A 158 -5.76 -19.28 42.55
C VAL A 158 -6.45 -19.20 43.91
N THR A 159 -7.52 -18.41 44.03
CA THR A 159 -8.23 -18.25 45.31
C THR A 159 -8.84 -19.58 45.76
N SER A 160 -9.53 -20.29 44.87
CA SER A 160 -10.13 -21.58 45.22
C SER A 160 -9.10 -22.67 45.52
N PHE A 161 -7.99 -22.71 44.77
CA PHE A 161 -6.91 -23.67 45.02
C PHE A 161 -6.23 -23.42 46.37
N ILE A 162 -5.91 -22.16 46.68
CA ILE A 162 -5.31 -21.78 47.97
C ILE A 162 -6.29 -22.08 49.11
N PHE A 163 -7.58 -21.76 48.92
CA PHE A 163 -8.64 -22.07 49.88
C PHE A 163 -8.72 -23.56 50.19
N GLU A 164 -8.85 -24.42 49.18
CA GLU A 164 -8.99 -25.87 49.39
C GLU A 164 -7.75 -26.49 50.04
N LYS A 165 -6.54 -26.09 49.63
CA LYS A 165 -5.31 -26.57 50.27
C LYS A 165 -5.24 -26.15 51.73
N PHE A 166 -5.53 -24.89 52.02
CA PHE A 166 -5.51 -24.38 53.38
C PHE A 166 -6.59 -25.03 54.27
N TYR A 167 -7.79 -25.21 53.73
CA TYR A 167 -8.91 -25.86 54.40
C TYR A 167 -8.57 -27.30 54.83
N ASN A 168 -7.97 -28.08 53.93
CA ASN A 168 -7.59 -29.46 54.21
C ASN A 168 -6.34 -29.58 55.11
N LEU A 169 -5.29 -28.79 54.86
CA LEU A 169 -4.05 -28.85 55.66
C LEU A 169 -4.27 -28.49 57.13
N ASN A 170 -5.24 -27.62 57.41
CA ASN A 170 -5.56 -27.19 58.77
C ASN A 170 -6.76 -27.96 59.37
N ASN A 171 -7.23 -29.05 58.74
CA ASN A 171 -8.34 -29.87 59.20
C ASN A 171 -9.62 -29.08 59.55
N LEU A 172 -9.97 -28.07 58.74
CA LEU A 172 -11.12 -27.20 58.98
C LEU A 172 -12.49 -27.85 58.67
N GLN A 173 -12.51 -29.17 58.42
CA GLN A 173 -13.71 -29.96 58.12
C GLN A 173 -14.70 -30.02 59.28
N ASN A 174 -14.22 -29.86 60.51
CA ASN A 174 -15.04 -29.94 61.72
C ASN A 174 -15.77 -28.63 62.05
N ILE A 175 -15.51 -27.55 61.31
CA ILE A 175 -16.16 -26.25 61.55
C ILE A 175 -17.51 -26.22 60.84
N THR A 176 -18.60 -26.12 61.61
CA THR A 176 -19.97 -26.07 61.10
C THR A 176 -20.56 -24.66 61.06
N SER A 177 -19.89 -23.67 61.68
CA SER A 177 -20.32 -22.28 61.71
C SER A 177 -19.61 -21.43 60.66
N LYS A 178 -20.38 -20.64 59.90
CA LYS A 178 -19.85 -19.70 58.89
C LYS A 178 -18.95 -18.62 59.48
N ASP A 179 -19.23 -18.19 60.69
CA ASP A 179 -18.52 -17.11 61.39
C ASP A 179 -17.15 -17.60 61.89
N GLU A 180 -17.08 -18.84 62.38
CA GLU A 180 -15.84 -19.52 62.76
C GLU A 180 -14.97 -19.84 61.53
N LEU A 181 -15.58 -20.30 60.44
CA LEU A 181 -14.84 -20.58 59.21
C LEU A 181 -14.29 -19.30 58.57
N LEU A 182 -15.04 -18.20 58.63
CA LEU A 182 -14.59 -16.88 58.16
C LEU A 182 -13.32 -16.41 58.90
N LEU A 183 -13.28 -16.58 60.22
CA LEU A 183 -12.09 -16.30 61.04
C LEU A 183 -10.92 -17.23 60.70
N ALA A 184 -11.19 -18.53 60.56
CA ALA A 184 -10.15 -19.53 60.29
C ALA A 184 -9.42 -19.28 58.96
N ILE A 185 -10.13 -18.77 57.93
CA ILE A 185 -9.54 -18.49 56.62
C ILE A 185 -8.96 -17.08 56.47
N LEU A 186 -8.94 -16.26 57.53
CA LEU A 186 -8.42 -14.89 57.51
C LEU A 186 -7.03 -14.78 56.84
N PRO A 187 -6.04 -15.67 57.06
CA PRO A 187 -4.74 -15.58 56.41
C PRO A 187 -4.79 -15.59 54.88
N LEU A 188 -5.84 -16.18 54.29
CA LEU A 188 -6.02 -16.22 52.84
C LEU A 188 -6.38 -14.87 52.24
N THR A 189 -6.81 -13.90 53.04
CA THR A 189 -7.15 -12.55 52.55
C THR A 189 -5.92 -11.66 52.37
N TYR A 190 -4.79 -12.00 53.00
CA TYR A 190 -3.64 -11.11 53.10
C TYR A 190 -2.91 -10.85 51.78
N TYR A 191 -3.04 -11.74 50.78
CA TYR A 191 -2.44 -11.49 49.47
C TYR A 191 -3.25 -10.48 48.64
N ILE A 192 -4.54 -10.27 48.94
CA ILE A 192 -5.42 -9.39 48.17
C ILE A 192 -5.03 -7.92 48.40
N LEU A 193 -4.66 -7.57 49.64
CA LEU A 193 -4.32 -6.20 50.03
C LEU A 193 -3.06 -5.64 49.31
N PRO A 194 -1.94 -6.38 49.18
CA PRO A 194 -0.81 -6.00 48.33
C PRO A 194 -1.19 -5.79 46.86
N VAL A 195 -2.10 -6.60 46.31
CA VAL A 195 -2.56 -6.44 44.92
C VAL A 195 -3.37 -5.14 44.76
N ALA A 196 -4.27 -4.83 45.70
CA ALA A 196 -5.02 -3.57 45.72
C ALA A 196 -4.10 -2.36 45.96
N PHE A 197 -3.07 -2.50 46.79
CA PHE A 197 -2.06 -1.46 47.00
C PHE A 197 -1.27 -1.20 45.71
N LEU A 198 -0.88 -2.25 45.00
CA LEU A 198 -0.15 -2.12 43.74
C LEU A 198 -1.02 -1.48 42.64
N GLU A 199 -2.31 -1.83 42.57
CA GLU A 199 -3.31 -1.15 41.72
C GLU A 199 -3.31 0.35 41.97
N MET A 200 -3.40 0.75 43.24
CA MET A 200 -3.40 2.14 43.67
C MET A 200 -2.10 2.85 43.28
N VAL A 201 -0.93 2.28 43.62
CA VAL A 201 0.38 2.87 43.32
C VAL A 201 0.58 3.07 41.82
N VAL A 202 0.29 2.06 41.01
CA VAL A 202 0.42 2.16 39.54
C VAL A 202 -0.56 3.20 38.98
N SER A 203 -1.78 3.28 39.51
CA SER A 203 -2.76 4.29 39.10
C SER A 203 -2.27 5.71 39.39
N PHE A 204 -1.70 5.98 40.57
CA PHE A 204 -1.16 7.28 40.92
C PHE A 204 0.10 7.66 40.13
N LEU A 205 0.99 6.70 39.90
CA LEU A 205 2.27 6.95 39.22
C LEU A 205 2.12 7.11 37.70
N PHE A 206 1.25 6.30 37.07
CA PHE A 206 1.14 6.24 35.61
C PHE A 206 -0.19 6.78 35.08
N LEU A 207 -1.34 6.32 35.57
CA LEU A 207 -2.65 6.72 35.01
C LEU A 207 -2.96 8.20 35.22
N ARG A 208 -2.58 8.77 36.36
CA ARG A 208 -2.74 10.21 36.63
C ARG A 208 -2.03 11.09 35.57
N ARG A 209 -0.97 10.58 34.95
CA ARG A 209 -0.14 11.28 33.96
C ARG A 209 -0.66 11.16 32.52
N VAL A 210 -1.74 10.41 32.28
CA VAL A 210 -2.33 10.25 30.94
C VAL A 210 -2.96 11.56 30.46
N ASN A 211 -2.67 11.92 29.21
CA ASN A 211 -3.35 13.00 28.51
C ASN A 211 -4.73 12.52 28.05
N THR A 212 -5.78 13.19 28.51
CA THR A 212 -7.16 12.92 28.06
C THR A 212 -7.70 14.15 27.34
N ASN A 213 -8.61 13.94 26.37
CA ASN A 213 -9.25 15.05 25.65
C ASN A 213 -10.42 15.66 26.45
N TYR A 214 -10.32 15.64 27.79
CA TYR A 214 -11.36 16.08 28.69
C TYR A 214 -11.41 17.61 28.74
N VAL A 215 -12.59 18.17 28.51
CA VAL A 215 -12.89 19.58 28.70
C VAL A 215 -13.84 19.68 29.88
N LYS A 216 -13.45 20.42 30.93
CA LYS A 216 -14.28 20.63 32.11
C LYS A 216 -15.57 21.34 31.68
N ASN A 217 -16.70 20.68 31.87
CA ASN A 217 -18.00 21.25 31.53
C ASN A 217 -18.76 21.62 32.81
N GLU A 218 -18.76 22.90 33.15
CA GLU A 218 -19.36 23.42 34.39
C GLU A 218 -20.89 23.43 34.35
N THR A 219 -21.50 23.23 33.17
CA THR A 219 -22.96 23.23 32.98
C THR A 219 -23.64 21.90 33.35
N ILE A 220 -22.89 20.81 33.55
CA ILE A 220 -23.45 19.48 33.86
C ILE A 220 -23.75 19.37 35.36
N SER A 221 -25.01 19.59 35.75
CA SER A 221 -25.51 19.41 37.11
C SER A 221 -26.44 18.20 37.22
N LEU A 222 -26.41 17.50 38.37
CA LEU A 222 -27.33 16.40 38.65
C LEU A 222 -28.63 17.00 39.22
N ASN A 223 -29.72 16.97 38.46
CA ASN A 223 -31.01 17.40 38.97
C ASN A 223 -31.54 16.40 40.00
N LYS A 224 -31.37 16.71 41.30
CA LYS A 224 -31.77 15.84 42.42
C LYS A 224 -33.26 15.50 42.38
N GLN A 225 -34.13 16.43 42.01
CA GLN A 225 -35.57 16.18 41.95
C GLN A 225 -35.94 15.19 40.84
N GLU A 226 -35.34 15.32 39.66
CA GLU A 226 -35.58 14.40 38.54
C GLU A 226 -34.90 13.03 38.72
N PHE A 227 -33.80 12.99 39.48
CA PHE A 227 -33.12 11.75 39.87
C PHE A 227 -34.03 10.88 40.73
N PHE A 228 -34.55 11.41 41.85
CA PHE A 228 -35.43 10.65 42.74
C PHE A 228 -36.82 10.33 42.14
N LYS A 229 -37.30 11.16 41.20
CA LYS A 229 -38.54 10.88 40.44
C LYS A 229 -38.36 9.87 39.28
N GLY A 230 -37.15 9.35 39.05
CA GLY A 230 -36.86 8.39 37.98
C GLY A 230 -36.88 8.96 36.55
N ARG A 231 -37.18 10.25 36.35
CA ARG A 231 -37.24 10.88 35.01
C ARG A 231 -35.87 10.89 34.31
N LEU A 232 -34.78 11.08 35.06
CA LEU A 232 -33.42 11.00 34.50
C LEU A 232 -33.08 9.59 33.99
N LEU A 233 -33.54 8.55 34.69
CA LEU A 233 -33.34 7.16 34.24
C LEU A 233 -34.01 6.93 32.88
N VAL A 234 -35.27 7.36 32.74
CA VAL A 234 -36.02 7.25 31.47
C VAL A 234 -35.33 8.03 30.35
N ASN A 235 -34.86 9.26 30.63
CA ASN A 235 -34.13 10.07 29.65
C ASN A 235 -32.79 9.42 29.23
N ASN A 236 -32.05 8.85 30.19
CA ASN A 236 -30.80 8.14 29.90
C ASN A 236 -31.02 6.89 29.06
N ILE A 237 -32.08 6.12 29.35
CA ILE A 237 -32.49 4.99 28.51
C ILE A 237 -32.85 5.49 27.11
N LYS A 238 -33.65 6.55 26.98
CA LYS A 238 -34.02 7.15 25.69
C LYS A 238 -32.80 7.55 24.85
N ASN A 239 -31.73 8.04 25.48
CA ASN A 239 -30.48 8.37 24.79
C ASN A 239 -29.83 7.14 24.13
N ILE A 240 -29.95 5.96 24.74
CA ILE A 240 -29.43 4.69 24.18
C ILE A 240 -30.28 4.27 22.97
N TYR A 241 -31.61 4.35 23.10
CA TYR A 241 -32.56 4.05 22.02
C TYR A 241 -32.47 5.00 20.83
N SER A 242 -31.98 6.24 21.03
CA SER A 242 -31.88 7.26 19.97
C SER A 242 -30.95 6.89 18.82
N GLN A 243 -30.05 5.92 19.00
CA GLN A 243 -29.18 5.41 17.96
C GLN A 243 -29.29 3.89 17.84
N ASN A 244 -29.85 3.43 16.73
CA ASN A 244 -30.09 1.99 16.48
C ASN A 244 -28.84 1.13 16.65
N VAL A 245 -27.65 1.60 16.23
CA VAL A 245 -26.40 0.82 16.36
C VAL A 245 -26.03 0.61 17.83
N ILE A 246 -26.17 1.65 18.67
CA ILE A 246 -25.89 1.55 20.10
C ILE A 246 -26.90 0.61 20.75
N PHE A 247 -28.19 0.84 20.51
CA PHE A 247 -29.25 0.03 21.09
C PHE A 247 -29.10 -1.46 20.77
N LEU A 248 -28.93 -1.81 19.49
CA LEU A 248 -28.73 -3.20 19.07
C LEU A 248 -27.46 -3.82 19.67
N SER A 249 -26.39 -3.02 19.83
CA SER A 249 -25.16 -3.51 20.44
C SER A 249 -25.31 -3.78 21.94
N VAL A 250 -26.04 -2.92 22.66
CA VAL A 250 -26.38 -3.12 24.07
C VAL A 250 -27.22 -4.38 24.24
N ILE A 251 -28.28 -4.56 23.45
CA ILE A 251 -29.12 -5.77 23.50
C ILE A 251 -28.31 -7.03 23.19
N GLY A 252 -27.46 -7.00 22.15
CA GLY A 252 -26.59 -8.13 21.81
C GLY A 252 -25.69 -8.55 22.98
N LEU A 253 -25.02 -7.58 23.61
CA LEU A 253 -24.19 -7.84 24.80
C LEU A 253 -25.01 -8.36 25.98
N SER A 254 -26.17 -7.77 26.24
CA SER A 254 -27.08 -8.20 27.31
C SER A 254 -27.54 -9.64 27.14
N VAL A 255 -27.94 -10.04 25.94
CA VAL A 255 -28.30 -11.43 25.62
C VAL A 255 -27.11 -12.34 25.84
N PHE A 256 -25.91 -11.98 25.39
CA PHE A 256 -24.69 -12.78 25.59
C PHE A 256 -24.38 -13.02 27.07
N TYR A 257 -24.36 -11.96 27.89
CA TYR A 257 -24.05 -12.09 29.32
C TYR A 257 -25.17 -12.79 30.09
N GLY A 258 -26.44 -12.56 29.73
CA GLY A 258 -27.58 -13.30 30.28
C GLY A 258 -27.49 -14.80 29.97
N VAL A 259 -27.27 -15.17 28.71
CA VAL A 259 -27.06 -16.56 28.29
C VAL A 259 -25.87 -17.18 29.02
N SER A 260 -24.75 -16.48 29.10
CA SER A 260 -23.54 -16.96 29.80
C SER A 260 -23.84 -17.23 31.28
N GLN A 261 -24.58 -16.34 31.94
CA GLN A 261 -25.01 -16.53 33.33
C GLN A 261 -25.93 -17.75 33.48
N GLY A 262 -26.87 -17.94 32.54
CA GLY A 262 -27.76 -19.10 32.54
C GLY A 262 -27.02 -20.43 32.35
N VAL A 263 -26.07 -20.47 31.41
CA VAL A 263 -25.22 -21.66 31.17
C VAL A 263 -24.40 -21.99 32.41
N ILE A 264 -23.74 -20.99 33.04
CA ILE A 264 -22.94 -21.20 34.26
C ILE A 264 -23.80 -21.75 35.40
N ALA A 265 -25.06 -21.30 35.52
CA ALA A 265 -25.96 -21.75 36.59
C ALA A 265 -26.48 -23.19 36.38
N VAL A 266 -26.83 -23.55 35.13
CA VAL A 266 -27.51 -24.83 34.81
C VAL A 266 -26.52 -25.96 34.49
N PHE A 267 -25.35 -25.64 33.92
CA PHE A 267 -24.38 -26.63 33.46
C PHE A 267 -23.92 -27.61 34.55
N PRO A 268 -23.64 -27.20 35.80
CA PRO A 268 -23.28 -28.15 36.86
C PRO A 268 -24.37 -29.20 37.14
N SER A 269 -25.65 -28.79 37.06
CA SER A 269 -26.77 -29.71 37.26
C SER A 269 -26.91 -30.67 36.08
N PHE A 270 -26.80 -30.15 34.85
CA PHE A 270 -26.78 -30.97 33.63
C PHE A 270 -25.63 -32.00 33.64
N ALA A 271 -24.42 -31.59 34.00
CA ALA A 271 -23.25 -32.47 34.04
C ALA A 271 -23.38 -33.61 35.06
N LYS A 272 -24.00 -33.34 36.21
CA LYS A 272 -24.28 -34.37 37.21
C LYS A 272 -25.37 -35.34 36.75
N MET A 273 -26.47 -34.83 36.21
CA MET A 273 -27.66 -35.63 35.91
C MET A 273 -27.55 -36.45 34.62
N TYR A 274 -26.94 -35.90 33.56
CA TYR A 274 -26.87 -36.54 32.24
C TYR A 274 -25.51 -37.12 31.89
N LEU A 275 -24.42 -36.55 32.42
CA LEU A 275 -23.05 -36.93 32.05
C LEU A 275 -22.34 -37.76 33.13
N ASN A 276 -22.99 -37.97 34.29
CA ASN A 276 -22.44 -38.65 35.46
C ASN A 276 -21.10 -38.07 35.94
N ILE A 277 -20.87 -36.77 35.69
CA ILE A 277 -19.67 -36.04 36.12
C ILE A 277 -19.96 -35.41 37.47
N HIS A 278 -19.44 -36.01 38.55
CA HIS A 278 -19.60 -35.49 39.91
C HIS A 278 -18.44 -34.61 40.37
N ASP A 279 -17.32 -34.61 39.63
CA ASP A 279 -16.14 -33.82 39.95
C ASP A 279 -16.35 -32.33 39.66
N VAL A 280 -16.46 -31.54 40.73
CA VAL A 280 -16.63 -30.09 40.70
C VAL A 280 -15.44 -29.38 40.05
N PHE A 281 -14.22 -29.92 40.18
CA PHE A 281 -13.04 -29.36 39.53
C PHE A 281 -13.13 -29.50 38.01
N VAL A 282 -13.62 -30.64 37.53
CA VAL A 282 -13.84 -30.87 36.09
C VAL A 282 -14.94 -29.96 35.55
N ILE A 283 -16.07 -29.83 36.25
CA ILE A 283 -17.18 -28.94 35.85
C ILE A 283 -16.70 -27.48 35.76
N ASN A 284 -16.01 -27.00 36.80
CA ASN A 284 -15.46 -25.64 36.81
C ASN A 284 -14.36 -25.46 35.77
N GLY A 285 -13.57 -26.50 35.48
CA GLY A 285 -12.57 -26.52 34.41
C GLY A 285 -13.19 -26.36 33.02
N VAL A 286 -14.29 -27.05 32.74
CA VAL A 286 -15.05 -26.91 31.48
C VAL A 286 -15.60 -25.49 31.35
N ILE A 287 -16.22 -24.94 32.41
CA ILE A 287 -16.73 -23.55 32.39
C ILE A 287 -15.57 -22.56 32.21
N ALA A 288 -14.45 -22.75 32.91
CA ALA A 288 -13.27 -21.89 32.82
C ALA A 288 -12.65 -21.89 31.42
N ALA A 289 -12.74 -23.00 30.68
CA ALA A 289 -12.27 -23.09 29.30
C ALA A 289 -12.97 -22.07 28.38
N SER A 290 -14.25 -21.75 28.64
CA SER A 290 -14.96 -20.70 27.90
C SER A 290 -14.36 -19.31 28.15
N GLY A 291 -13.88 -19.01 29.35
CA GLY A 291 -13.17 -17.75 29.61
C GLY A 291 -11.84 -17.69 28.86
N ILE A 292 -11.06 -18.77 28.83
CA ILE A 292 -9.83 -18.86 28.02
C ILE A 292 -10.16 -18.64 26.55
N GLY A 293 -11.24 -19.27 26.08
CA GLY A 293 -11.81 -19.05 24.75
C GLY A 293 -12.10 -17.58 24.47
N ILE A 294 -12.78 -16.87 25.37
CA ILE A 294 -13.10 -15.43 25.20
C ILE A 294 -11.83 -14.59 25.04
N ALA A 295 -10.78 -14.88 25.81
CA ALA A 295 -9.50 -14.19 25.67
C ALA A 295 -8.86 -14.46 24.29
N ILE A 296 -8.84 -15.72 23.85
CA ILE A 296 -8.34 -16.11 22.52
C ILE A 296 -9.17 -15.45 21.41
N GLY A 297 -10.50 -15.51 21.49
CA GLY A 297 -11.43 -14.89 20.55
C GLY A 297 -11.26 -13.38 20.45
N SER A 298 -11.02 -12.71 21.57
CA SER A 298 -10.72 -11.27 21.61
C SER A 298 -9.42 -10.95 20.87
N ILE A 299 -8.39 -11.77 21.03
CA ILE A 299 -7.10 -11.63 20.32
C ILE A 299 -7.28 -11.90 18.81
N ILE A 300 -8.04 -12.94 18.43
CA ILE A 300 -8.37 -13.25 17.04
C ILE A 300 -9.09 -12.05 16.40
N TYR A 301 -10.12 -11.52 17.06
CA TYR A 301 -10.86 -10.35 16.57
C TYR A 301 -9.95 -9.13 16.38
N SER A 302 -9.00 -8.88 17.28
CA SER A 302 -8.01 -7.79 17.14
C SER A 302 -7.16 -7.89 15.87
N ARG A 303 -6.91 -9.12 15.38
CA ARG A 303 -6.19 -9.37 14.12
C ARG A 303 -7.08 -9.22 12.89
N VAL A 304 -8.35 -9.57 13.00
CA VAL A 304 -9.36 -9.39 11.93
C VAL A 304 -9.68 -7.89 11.75
N SER A 305 -9.85 -7.15 12.84
CA SER A 305 -10.26 -5.74 12.89
C SER A 305 -9.05 -4.79 13.03
N LYS A 306 -8.21 -4.69 11.99
CA LYS A 306 -6.95 -3.90 12.03
C LYS A 306 -7.12 -2.37 11.90
N PHE A 307 -8.08 -1.90 11.10
CA PHE A 307 -8.21 -0.48 10.72
C PHE A 307 -9.61 0.13 10.88
N TYR A 308 -10.62 -0.70 11.14
CA TYR A 308 -12.01 -0.34 11.42
C TYR A 308 -12.66 -1.48 12.21
N ILE A 309 -13.86 -1.25 12.74
CA ILE A 309 -14.64 -2.24 13.50
C ILE A 309 -15.25 -3.24 12.52
N GLU A 310 -14.81 -4.50 12.56
CA GLU A 310 -15.33 -5.54 11.66
C GLU A 310 -16.64 -6.10 12.21
N VAL A 311 -17.76 -5.72 11.60
CA VAL A 311 -19.11 -6.09 12.05
C VAL A 311 -19.47 -7.51 11.60
N GLY A 312 -18.80 -8.04 10.57
CA GLY A 312 -19.09 -9.37 10.02
C GLY A 312 -18.82 -10.52 10.99
N THR A 313 -18.01 -10.32 12.02
CA THR A 313 -17.76 -11.37 13.03
C THR A 313 -18.96 -11.60 13.95
N ILE A 314 -19.88 -10.65 14.09
CA ILE A 314 -21.05 -10.75 14.98
C ILE A 314 -21.97 -11.92 14.56
N PRO A 315 -22.53 -11.96 13.33
CA PRO A 315 -23.38 -13.06 12.91
C PRO A 315 -22.63 -14.41 12.85
N PHE A 316 -21.37 -14.39 12.45
CA PHE A 316 -20.53 -15.59 12.44
C PHE A 316 -20.33 -16.15 13.86
N ALA A 317 -20.05 -15.28 14.83
CA ALA A 317 -19.87 -15.66 16.22
C ALA A 317 -21.16 -16.11 16.89
N SER A 318 -22.30 -15.46 16.63
CA SER A 318 -23.58 -15.91 17.19
C SER A 318 -23.96 -17.32 16.69
N PHE A 319 -23.74 -17.60 15.40
CA PHE A 319 -23.94 -18.94 14.83
C PHE A 319 -23.00 -19.97 15.47
N GLY A 320 -21.73 -19.62 15.64
CA GLY A 320 -20.76 -20.47 16.34
C GLY A 320 -21.16 -20.78 17.78
N MET A 321 -21.62 -19.78 18.54
CA MET A 321 -22.11 -19.98 19.91
C MET A 321 -23.34 -20.88 19.96
N ALA A 322 -24.34 -20.68 19.09
CA ALA A 322 -25.53 -21.53 19.02
C ALA A 322 -25.15 -22.99 18.76
N THR A 323 -24.26 -23.21 17.79
CA THR A 323 -23.77 -24.53 17.40
C THR A 323 -23.04 -25.21 18.57
N MET A 324 -22.18 -24.49 19.29
CA MET A 324 -21.44 -25.07 20.42
C MET A 324 -22.35 -25.41 21.61
N ILE A 325 -23.37 -24.61 21.91
CA ILE A 325 -24.34 -24.95 22.97
C ILE A 325 -25.13 -26.20 22.58
N TYR A 326 -25.56 -26.33 21.33
CA TYR A 326 -26.20 -27.57 20.86
C TYR A 326 -25.26 -28.77 20.99
N ILE A 327 -24.02 -28.66 20.52
CA ILE A 327 -23.01 -29.72 20.64
C ILE A 327 -22.77 -30.11 22.11
N SER A 328 -22.81 -29.15 23.05
CA SER A 328 -22.63 -29.44 24.47
C SER A 328 -23.71 -30.37 25.06
N THR A 329 -24.88 -30.46 24.42
CA THR A 329 -25.95 -31.41 24.83
C THR A 329 -25.77 -32.83 24.29
N VAL A 330 -24.89 -33.01 23.30
CA VAL A 330 -24.67 -34.30 22.60
C VAL A 330 -23.37 -34.97 23.03
N VAL A 331 -22.41 -34.18 23.52
CA VAL A 331 -21.08 -34.66 23.86
C VAL A 331 -21.05 -35.24 25.28
N GLU A 332 -20.49 -36.46 25.41
CA GLU A 332 -20.49 -37.19 26.68
C GLU A 332 -19.17 -37.09 27.47
N THR A 333 -18.05 -36.74 26.83
CA THR A 333 -16.74 -36.77 27.50
C THR A 333 -16.30 -35.39 28.03
N PRO A 334 -15.67 -35.31 29.22
CA PRO A 334 -15.18 -34.05 29.78
C PRO A 334 -14.20 -33.29 28.88
N PHE A 335 -13.35 -34.01 28.14
CA PHE A 335 -12.39 -33.41 27.21
C PHE A 335 -13.10 -32.69 26.06
N MET A 336 -14.07 -33.36 25.44
CA MET A 336 -14.83 -32.78 24.33
C MET A 336 -15.73 -31.63 24.80
N LEU A 337 -16.29 -31.71 26.01
CA LEU A 337 -17.01 -30.60 26.64
C LEU A 337 -16.10 -29.38 26.87
N THR A 338 -14.88 -29.62 27.37
CA THR A 338 -13.87 -28.57 27.54
C THR A 338 -13.56 -27.90 26.21
N LEU A 339 -13.38 -28.69 25.14
CA LEU A 339 -13.14 -28.16 23.79
C LEU A 339 -14.34 -27.35 23.27
N THR A 340 -15.56 -27.86 23.44
CA THR A 340 -16.80 -27.17 23.04
C THR A 340 -16.96 -25.83 23.77
N PHE A 341 -16.75 -25.79 25.09
CA PHE A 341 -16.81 -24.54 25.86
C PHE A 341 -15.68 -23.58 25.51
N LEU A 342 -14.48 -24.08 25.22
CA LEU A 342 -13.37 -23.27 24.71
C LEU A 342 -13.75 -22.61 23.38
N VAL A 343 -14.31 -23.36 22.43
CA VAL A 343 -14.74 -22.84 21.12
C VAL A 343 -15.94 -21.89 21.26
N PHE A 344 -16.90 -22.20 22.14
CA PHE A 344 -17.98 -21.29 22.52
C PHE A 344 -17.42 -19.95 23.02
N GLY A 345 -16.40 -20.01 23.88
CA GLY A 345 -15.67 -18.85 24.37
C GLY A 345 -15.01 -18.05 23.26
N ILE A 346 -14.33 -18.72 22.30
CA ILE A 346 -13.70 -18.05 21.15
C ILE A 346 -14.73 -17.22 20.39
N PHE A 347 -15.90 -17.80 20.10
CA PHE A 347 -16.98 -17.07 19.46
C PHE A 347 -17.52 -15.94 20.37
N GLY A 348 -17.66 -16.17 21.68
CA GLY A 348 -18.03 -15.13 22.64
C GLY A 348 -17.08 -13.92 22.61
N GLY A 349 -15.77 -14.13 22.57
CA GLY A 349 -14.79 -13.05 22.41
C GLY A 349 -14.93 -12.30 21.06
N MET A 350 -15.17 -13.03 19.97
CA MET A 350 -15.42 -12.45 18.64
C MET A 350 -16.77 -11.73 18.52
N PHE A 351 -17.68 -11.95 19.46
CA PHE A 351 -18.99 -11.30 19.55
C PHE A 351 -18.96 -10.06 20.46
N VAL A 352 -18.36 -10.16 21.65
CA VAL A 352 -18.37 -9.08 22.67
C VAL A 352 -17.54 -7.87 22.26
N VAL A 353 -16.34 -8.10 21.70
CA VAL A 353 -15.42 -7.01 21.37
C VAL A 353 -15.95 -6.05 20.29
N PRO A 354 -16.51 -6.50 19.15
CA PRO A 354 -17.08 -5.59 18.16
C PRO A 354 -18.24 -4.77 18.72
N LEU A 355 -19.13 -5.36 19.52
CA LEU A 355 -20.29 -4.65 20.08
C LEU A 355 -19.88 -3.55 21.05
N ASN A 356 -18.94 -3.81 21.96
CA ASN A 356 -18.38 -2.78 22.85
C ASN A 356 -17.69 -1.65 22.06
N SER A 357 -17.00 -2.01 20.98
CA SER A 357 -16.37 -1.04 20.09
C SER A 357 -17.40 -0.19 19.35
N LEU A 358 -18.50 -0.77 18.88
CA LEU A 358 -19.59 -0.06 18.20
C LEU A 358 -20.29 0.95 19.12
N ILE A 359 -20.55 0.58 20.38
CA ILE A 359 -21.12 1.50 21.39
C ILE A 359 -20.21 2.71 21.56
N GLN A 360 -18.92 2.49 21.81
CA GLN A 360 -17.95 3.57 22.03
C GLN A 360 -17.70 4.43 20.79
N PHE A 361 -17.77 3.85 19.59
CA PHE A 361 -17.53 4.56 18.34
C PHE A 361 -18.67 5.51 17.98
N ASN A 362 -19.92 5.09 18.18
CA ASN A 362 -21.12 5.83 17.80
C ASN A 362 -21.60 6.80 18.90
N ALA A 363 -21.26 6.53 20.16
CA ALA A 363 -21.62 7.40 21.28
C ALA A 363 -21.01 8.81 21.13
N LYS A 364 -21.86 9.83 21.30
CA LYS A 364 -21.40 11.22 21.37
C LYS A 364 -20.52 11.39 22.61
N LYS A 365 -19.34 12.04 22.47
CA LYS A 365 -18.36 12.23 23.56
C LYS A 365 -18.97 12.78 24.86
N LYS A 366 -19.98 13.67 24.74
CA LYS A 366 -20.67 14.31 25.87
C LYS A 366 -21.44 13.33 26.77
N PHE A 367 -21.92 12.21 26.21
CA PHE A 367 -22.80 11.25 26.89
C PHE A 367 -22.20 9.83 26.92
N LEU A 368 -20.89 9.72 26.69
CA LEU A 368 -20.22 8.42 26.54
C LEU A 368 -20.28 7.62 27.85
N GLY A 369 -20.05 8.27 29.00
CA GLY A 369 -20.13 7.66 30.32
C GLY A 369 -21.53 7.17 30.64
N THR A 370 -22.56 7.98 30.37
CA THR A 370 -23.97 7.59 30.52
C THR A 370 -24.33 6.39 29.63
N ILE A 371 -23.93 6.39 28.37
CA ILE A 371 -24.22 5.25 27.47
C ILE A 371 -23.53 3.97 27.94
N LEU A 372 -22.27 4.05 28.41
CA LEU A 372 -21.53 2.90 28.93
C LEU A 372 -22.10 2.39 30.26
N ALA A 373 -22.54 3.28 31.14
CA ALA A 373 -23.24 2.92 32.37
C ALA A 373 -24.57 2.20 32.06
N GLY A 374 -25.30 2.68 31.06
CA GLY A 374 -26.54 2.04 30.62
C GLY A 374 -26.30 0.67 29.98
N ASN A 375 -25.22 0.50 29.21
CA ASN A 375 -24.79 -0.81 28.72
C ASN A 375 -24.60 -1.80 29.88
N ASN A 376 -23.87 -1.41 30.93
CA ASN A 376 -23.68 -2.26 32.10
C ASN A 376 -25.00 -2.55 32.84
N TRP A 377 -25.90 -1.57 32.91
CA TRP A 377 -27.23 -1.74 33.51
C TRP A 377 -28.06 -2.78 32.76
N PHE A 378 -28.15 -2.70 31.43
CA PHE A 378 -28.87 -3.68 30.62
C PHE A 378 -28.24 -5.07 30.71
N GLN A 379 -26.91 -5.18 30.75
CA GLN A 379 -26.24 -6.48 30.95
C GLN A 379 -26.58 -7.08 32.31
N SER A 380 -26.51 -6.25 33.35
CA SER A 380 -26.83 -6.63 34.73
C SER A 380 -28.28 -7.07 34.88
N LEU A 381 -29.21 -6.40 34.20
CA LEU A 381 -30.62 -6.76 34.19
C LEU A 381 -30.84 -8.15 33.58
N PHE A 382 -30.22 -8.43 32.44
CA PHE A 382 -30.35 -9.74 31.78
C PHE A 382 -29.69 -10.86 32.59
N MET A 383 -28.52 -10.60 33.19
CA MET A 383 -27.88 -11.56 34.11
C MET A 383 -28.75 -11.83 35.33
N PHE A 384 -29.37 -10.80 35.91
CA PHE A 384 -30.28 -10.94 37.05
C PHE A 384 -31.53 -11.74 36.68
N LEU A 385 -32.19 -11.41 35.57
CA LEU A 385 -33.36 -12.14 35.09
C LEU A 385 -33.05 -13.61 34.81
N MET A 386 -31.92 -13.89 34.15
CA MET A 386 -31.49 -15.26 33.89
C MET A 386 -31.14 -16.00 35.18
N LEU A 387 -30.45 -15.35 36.12
CA LEU A 387 -30.18 -15.94 37.44
C LEU A 387 -31.49 -16.31 38.13
N CYS A 388 -32.48 -15.40 38.20
CA CYS A 388 -33.80 -15.69 38.76
C CYS A 388 -34.48 -16.88 38.07
N ILE A 389 -34.48 -16.92 36.73
CA ILE A 389 -35.06 -18.04 35.97
C ILE A 389 -34.36 -19.35 36.34
N THR A 390 -33.02 -19.38 36.33
CA THR A 390 -32.26 -20.60 36.65
C THR A 390 -32.39 -21.04 38.12
N THR A 391 -32.52 -20.09 39.05
CA THR A 391 -32.80 -20.40 40.47
C THR A 391 -34.21 -20.96 40.63
N ILE A 392 -35.21 -20.43 39.94
CA ILE A 392 -36.59 -20.96 39.95
C ILE A 392 -36.60 -22.39 39.39
N VAL A 393 -35.95 -22.62 38.24
CA VAL A 393 -35.79 -23.95 37.63
C VAL A 393 -35.16 -24.92 38.64
N SER A 394 -34.08 -24.51 39.30
CA SER A 394 -33.42 -25.33 40.32
C SER A 394 -34.25 -25.53 41.58
N PHE A 395 -35.12 -24.59 41.96
CA PHE A 395 -35.96 -24.69 43.15
C PHE A 395 -37.11 -25.68 42.95
N TYR A 396 -37.64 -25.79 41.73
CA TYR A 396 -38.70 -26.73 41.36
C TYR A 396 -38.15 -28.06 40.79
N ASP A 397 -36.85 -28.32 40.90
CA ASP A 397 -36.18 -29.51 40.35
C ASP A 397 -36.54 -29.80 38.88
N LEU A 398 -36.69 -28.74 38.08
CA LEU A 398 -37.00 -28.86 36.65
C LEU A 398 -35.78 -29.39 35.89
N ASP A 399 -36.06 -30.11 34.80
CA ASP A 399 -35.02 -30.70 33.96
C ASP A 399 -33.99 -29.66 33.44
N PRO A 400 -32.71 -29.78 33.82
CA PRO A 400 -31.62 -28.93 33.33
C PRO A 400 -31.44 -28.96 31.81
N LEU A 401 -31.74 -30.08 31.14
CA LEU A 401 -31.57 -30.20 29.69
C LEU A 401 -32.58 -29.31 28.94
N ASN A 402 -33.85 -29.32 29.35
CA ASN A 402 -34.87 -28.39 28.84
C ASN A 402 -34.48 -26.92 29.02
N THR A 403 -33.81 -26.59 30.12
CA THR A 403 -33.34 -25.22 30.37
C THR A 403 -32.18 -24.84 29.45
N ILE A 404 -31.27 -25.76 29.12
CA ILE A 404 -30.24 -25.55 28.09
C ILE A 404 -30.88 -25.37 26.71
N TYR A 405 -31.93 -26.10 26.35
CA TYR A 405 -32.65 -25.91 25.09
C TYR A 405 -33.40 -24.57 25.02
N LEU A 406 -33.94 -24.08 26.13
CA LEU A 406 -34.50 -22.72 26.21
C LEU A 406 -33.43 -21.67 25.93
N ILE A 407 -32.26 -21.80 26.56
CA ILE A 407 -31.11 -20.93 26.33
C ILE A 407 -30.67 -21.01 24.85
N LEU A 408 -30.57 -22.21 24.28
CA LEU A 408 -30.23 -22.41 22.87
C LEU A 408 -31.21 -21.68 21.95
N SER A 409 -32.52 -21.76 22.23
CA SER A 409 -33.57 -21.10 21.44
C SER A 409 -33.38 -19.57 21.41
N ILE A 410 -33.02 -18.96 22.54
CA ILE A 410 -32.70 -17.53 22.62
C ILE A 410 -31.50 -17.17 21.72
N ILE A 411 -30.44 -17.99 21.74
CA ILE A 411 -29.24 -17.77 20.90
C ILE A 411 -29.58 -17.95 19.41
N VAL A 412 -30.37 -18.95 19.04
CA VAL A 412 -30.78 -19.20 17.65
C VAL A 412 -31.61 -18.04 17.10
N ILE A 413 -32.60 -17.54 17.85
CA ILE A 413 -33.38 -16.36 17.46
C ILE A 413 -32.46 -15.14 17.27
N GLY A 414 -31.55 -14.91 18.23
CA GLY A 414 -30.55 -13.85 18.11
C GLY A 414 -29.66 -14.00 16.88
N THR A 415 -29.25 -15.23 16.55
CA THR A 415 -28.43 -15.55 15.37
C THR A 415 -29.16 -15.29 14.06
N LEU A 416 -30.42 -15.72 13.94
CA LEU A 416 -31.22 -15.45 12.75
C LEU A 416 -31.39 -13.94 12.54
N TYR A 417 -31.59 -13.19 13.63
CA TYR A 417 -31.70 -11.74 13.58
C TYR A 417 -30.38 -11.06 13.14
N THR A 418 -29.22 -11.49 13.66
CA THR A 418 -27.93 -10.90 13.26
C THR A 418 -27.59 -11.21 11.80
N VAL A 419 -27.88 -12.42 11.32
CA VAL A 419 -27.68 -12.81 9.91
C VAL A 419 -28.60 -11.99 8.99
N TYR A 420 -29.88 -11.83 9.34
CA TYR A 420 -30.82 -11.01 8.58
C TYR A 420 -30.42 -9.53 8.54
N LYS A 421 -29.89 -8.99 9.65
CA LYS A 421 -29.52 -7.58 9.74
C LYS A 421 -28.17 -7.25 9.11
N LEU A 422 -27.24 -8.19 9.07
CA LEU A 422 -25.84 -7.99 8.65
C LEU A 422 -25.38 -8.95 7.52
N PRO A 423 -26.17 -9.23 6.47
CA PRO A 423 -25.80 -10.20 5.44
C PRO A 423 -24.57 -9.75 4.64
N GLN A 424 -24.49 -8.45 4.36
CA GLN A 424 -23.37 -7.85 3.64
C GLN A 424 -22.05 -7.96 4.42
N SER A 425 -22.08 -7.66 5.72
CA SER A 425 -20.89 -7.73 6.57
C SER A 425 -20.38 -9.16 6.72
N LEU A 426 -21.28 -10.14 6.83
CA LEU A 426 -20.92 -11.56 6.89
C LEU A 426 -20.22 -12.01 5.59
N LEU A 427 -20.78 -11.70 4.43
CA LEU A 427 -20.15 -12.04 3.14
C LEU A 427 -18.82 -11.33 2.94
N LEU A 428 -18.73 -10.07 3.35
CA LEU A 428 -17.50 -9.31 3.26
C LEU A 428 -16.39 -9.90 4.16
N LEU A 429 -16.74 -10.45 5.33
CA LEU A 429 -15.79 -11.18 6.17
C LEU A 429 -15.18 -12.39 5.43
N PHE A 430 -16.01 -13.20 4.78
CA PHE A 430 -15.53 -14.34 4.00
C PHE A 430 -14.75 -13.92 2.75
N LEU A 431 -15.20 -12.87 2.06
CA LEU A 431 -14.48 -12.31 0.91
C LEU A 431 -13.09 -11.81 1.32
N LYS A 432 -12.98 -11.11 2.46
CA LYS A 432 -11.70 -10.68 3.05
C LYS A 432 -10.81 -11.86 3.40
N ALA A 433 -11.38 -12.92 3.96
CA ALA A 433 -10.63 -14.13 4.27
C ALA A 433 -10.09 -14.76 2.97
N PHE A 434 -10.93 -14.93 1.94
CA PHE A 434 -10.55 -15.56 0.68
C PHE A 434 -9.54 -14.73 -0.12
N VAL A 435 -9.81 -13.44 -0.33
CA VAL A 435 -8.87 -12.54 -1.03
C VAL A 435 -7.58 -12.41 -0.23
N GLY A 436 -7.68 -12.37 1.11
CA GLY A 436 -6.56 -12.32 2.05
C GLY A 436 -5.59 -13.50 1.97
N LEU A 437 -6.02 -14.66 1.45
CA LEU A 437 -5.13 -15.81 1.22
C LEU A 437 -4.06 -15.52 0.16
N LYS A 438 -4.41 -14.74 -0.87
CA LYS A 438 -3.52 -14.42 -2.01
C LYS A 438 -3.03 -12.98 -2.01
N TYR A 439 -3.84 -12.03 -1.54
CA TYR A 439 -3.55 -10.60 -1.61
C TYR A 439 -3.65 -9.93 -0.23
N LYS A 440 -2.61 -9.21 0.13
CA LYS A 440 -2.55 -8.28 1.24
C LYS A 440 -3.06 -6.91 0.76
N LEU A 441 -4.23 -6.52 1.24
CA LEU A 441 -4.83 -5.22 0.97
C LEU A 441 -4.18 -4.13 1.85
N GLU A 442 -3.68 -3.07 1.23
CA GLU A 442 -3.16 -1.87 1.86
C GLU A 442 -4.03 -0.67 1.43
N VAL A 443 -4.51 0.11 2.41
CA VAL A 443 -5.41 1.24 2.14
C VAL A 443 -4.75 2.52 2.64
N ASP A 444 -4.53 3.45 1.72
CA ASP A 444 -4.02 4.79 2.00
C ASP A 444 -5.11 5.84 1.77
N GLY A 445 -5.09 6.92 2.56
CA GLY A 445 -6.07 8.01 2.41
C GLY A 445 -7.47 7.73 2.98
N ILE A 446 -7.71 6.63 3.72
CA ILE A 446 -9.05 6.30 4.27
C ILE A 446 -9.69 7.43 5.11
N LYS A 447 -8.85 8.28 5.73
CA LYS A 447 -9.27 9.46 6.51
C LYS A 447 -9.97 10.53 5.67
N ASN A 448 -9.81 10.48 4.35
CA ASN A 448 -10.43 11.42 3.42
C ASN A 448 -11.88 11.03 3.10
N ILE A 449 -12.32 9.81 3.44
CA ILE A 449 -13.71 9.38 3.27
C ILE A 449 -14.52 9.89 4.47
N PRO A 450 -15.52 10.77 4.26
CA PRO A 450 -16.32 11.31 5.35
C PRO A 450 -17.23 10.23 5.95
N SER A 451 -17.49 10.35 7.27
CA SER A 451 -18.34 9.40 8.00
C SER A 451 -19.82 9.49 7.64
N GLN A 452 -20.26 10.62 7.08
CA GLN A 452 -21.65 10.92 6.69
C GLN A 452 -21.65 11.76 5.40
N GLY A 453 -22.81 11.89 4.75
CA GLY A 453 -22.97 12.63 3.49
C GLY A 453 -22.67 11.79 2.25
N GLY A 454 -23.16 12.28 1.11
CA GLY A 454 -23.04 11.64 -0.21
C GLY A 454 -21.62 11.72 -0.76
N VAL A 455 -21.10 10.59 -1.26
CA VAL A 455 -19.73 10.52 -1.80
C VAL A 455 -19.71 9.78 -3.11
N LEU A 456 -19.14 10.41 -4.14
CA LEU A 456 -18.85 9.77 -5.42
C LEU A 456 -17.37 9.38 -5.48
N LEU A 457 -17.10 8.08 -5.57
CA LEU A 457 -15.75 7.51 -5.71
C LEU A 457 -15.45 7.23 -7.19
N LEU A 458 -14.37 7.80 -7.72
CA LEU A 458 -13.96 7.67 -9.13
C LEU A 458 -12.51 7.22 -9.24
N GLY A 459 -12.20 6.23 -10.06
CA GLY A 459 -10.83 5.72 -10.15
C GLY A 459 -10.58 4.78 -11.32
N ASN A 460 -9.38 4.22 -11.37
CA ASN A 460 -8.98 3.32 -12.44
C ASN A 460 -9.66 1.94 -12.34
N HIS A 461 -9.84 1.27 -13.49
CA HIS A 461 -10.46 -0.04 -13.60
C HIS A 461 -9.52 -1.06 -14.24
N VAL A 462 -8.75 -1.78 -13.42
CA VAL A 462 -7.66 -2.66 -13.85
C VAL A 462 -8.00 -4.15 -13.80
N SER A 463 -9.03 -4.56 -13.06
CA SER A 463 -9.38 -5.97 -12.87
C SER A 463 -10.87 -6.25 -12.62
N TRP A 464 -11.27 -7.50 -12.82
CA TRP A 464 -12.63 -7.99 -12.53
C TRP A 464 -13.01 -7.97 -11.04
N ILE A 465 -12.04 -7.85 -10.13
CA ILE A 465 -12.26 -7.86 -8.68
C ILE A 465 -12.07 -6.47 -8.05
N ASP A 466 -11.95 -5.41 -8.85
CA ASP A 466 -11.77 -4.05 -8.34
C ASP A 466 -12.90 -3.65 -7.37
N TRP A 467 -14.13 -4.06 -7.69
CA TRP A 467 -15.30 -3.82 -6.83
C TRP A 467 -15.13 -4.46 -5.43
N ALA A 468 -14.61 -5.69 -5.36
CA ALA A 468 -14.39 -6.39 -4.10
C ALA A 468 -13.29 -5.70 -3.28
N ILE A 469 -12.22 -5.28 -3.95
CA ILE A 469 -11.10 -4.58 -3.33
C ILE A 469 -11.54 -3.23 -2.75
N ILE A 470 -12.34 -2.45 -3.48
CA ILE A 470 -12.90 -1.20 -2.98
C ILE A 470 -13.88 -1.43 -1.82
N LEU A 471 -14.77 -2.43 -1.94
CA LEU A 471 -15.70 -2.78 -0.87
C LEU A 471 -14.99 -3.17 0.44
N MET A 472 -13.83 -3.82 0.35
CA MET A 472 -13.00 -4.15 1.52
C MET A 472 -12.19 -2.96 2.06
N ALA A 473 -11.92 -1.95 1.22
CA ALA A 473 -11.13 -0.77 1.56
C ALA A 473 -11.96 0.37 2.17
N VAL A 474 -13.26 0.46 1.85
CA VAL A 474 -14.15 1.54 2.28
C VAL A 474 -14.89 1.17 3.58
N PRO A 475 -14.94 2.05 4.60
CA PRO A 475 -15.54 1.73 5.91
C PRO A 475 -17.07 1.94 5.99
N ARG A 476 -17.73 2.27 4.87
CA ARG A 476 -19.18 2.52 4.75
C ARG A 476 -19.79 1.58 3.70
N GLU A 477 -21.11 1.41 3.72
CA GLU A 477 -21.83 0.70 2.65
C GLU A 477 -21.58 1.41 1.31
N VAL A 478 -21.18 0.65 0.29
CA VAL A 478 -20.85 1.14 -1.05
C VAL A 478 -21.81 0.57 -2.06
N LYS A 479 -22.37 1.42 -2.93
CA LYS A 479 -23.19 1.04 -4.08
C LYS A 479 -22.34 1.14 -5.35
N PHE A 480 -22.18 0.02 -6.06
CA PHE A 480 -21.42 0.00 -7.32
C PHE A 480 -22.34 0.23 -8.51
N VAL A 481 -21.90 1.09 -9.42
CA VAL A 481 -22.49 1.20 -10.76
C VAL A 481 -21.89 0.12 -11.64
N MET A 482 -22.72 -0.68 -12.30
CA MET A 482 -22.30 -1.85 -13.08
C MET A 482 -23.05 -1.94 -14.40
N ASP A 483 -22.39 -2.43 -15.45
CA ASP A 483 -23.03 -2.68 -16.73
C ASP A 483 -24.21 -3.67 -16.60
N LYS A 484 -25.33 -3.35 -17.25
CA LYS A 484 -26.59 -4.11 -17.18
C LYS A 484 -26.45 -5.55 -17.67
N THR A 485 -25.57 -5.81 -18.65
CA THR A 485 -25.34 -7.18 -19.16
C THR A 485 -24.67 -8.08 -18.12
N ILE A 486 -23.81 -7.52 -17.27
CA ILE A 486 -23.17 -8.23 -16.16
C ILE A 486 -24.18 -8.40 -15.02
N TYR A 487 -24.96 -7.35 -14.72
CA TYR A 487 -25.94 -7.35 -13.65
C TYR A 487 -27.05 -8.41 -13.84
N ASN A 488 -27.52 -8.58 -15.08
CA ASN A 488 -28.62 -9.49 -15.42
C ASN A 488 -28.21 -10.97 -15.51
N LYS A 489 -26.96 -11.33 -15.23
CA LYS A 489 -26.56 -12.74 -15.18
C LYS A 489 -27.22 -13.43 -13.99
N TRP A 490 -28.07 -14.43 -14.24
CA TRP A 490 -28.93 -15.08 -13.25
C TRP A 490 -28.20 -15.51 -11.97
N TYR A 491 -26.97 -16.02 -12.08
CA TYR A 491 -26.17 -16.48 -10.95
C TYR A 491 -25.54 -15.35 -10.11
N LEU A 492 -25.48 -14.12 -10.63
CA LEU A 492 -24.98 -12.93 -9.92
C LEU A 492 -26.10 -12.02 -9.41
N THR A 493 -27.25 -11.99 -10.08
CA THR A 493 -28.29 -10.99 -9.82
C THR A 493 -28.77 -10.96 -8.37
N TRP A 494 -28.93 -12.12 -7.72
CA TRP A 494 -29.35 -12.19 -6.31
C TRP A 494 -28.30 -11.55 -5.37
N LEU A 495 -27.00 -11.79 -5.63
CA LEU A 495 -25.88 -11.22 -4.88
C LEU A 495 -25.82 -9.70 -5.09
N LEU A 496 -25.90 -9.26 -6.34
CA LEU A 496 -25.83 -7.83 -6.72
C LEU A 496 -27.01 -7.02 -6.18
N LYS A 497 -28.21 -7.61 -6.11
CA LYS A 497 -29.38 -6.99 -5.45
C LYS A 497 -29.14 -6.78 -3.96
N MET A 498 -28.55 -7.76 -3.28
CA MET A 498 -28.22 -7.65 -1.85
C MET A 498 -27.16 -6.57 -1.58
N PHE A 499 -26.21 -6.34 -2.50
CA PHE A 499 -25.26 -5.21 -2.45
C PHE A 499 -25.84 -3.87 -2.97
N LYS A 500 -27.13 -3.84 -3.37
CA LYS A 500 -27.79 -2.66 -3.96
C LYS A 500 -26.98 -2.05 -5.12
N CYS A 501 -26.38 -2.90 -5.97
CA CYS A 501 -25.67 -2.44 -7.17
C CYS A 501 -26.65 -1.77 -8.14
N ILE A 502 -26.20 -0.71 -8.80
CA ILE A 502 -27.00 0.11 -9.71
C ILE A 502 -26.64 -0.27 -11.16
N PRO A 503 -27.56 -0.87 -11.93
CA PRO A 503 -27.29 -1.21 -13.32
C PRO A 503 -27.31 0.04 -14.23
N ILE A 504 -26.37 0.12 -15.17
CA ILE A 504 -26.31 1.14 -16.22
C ILE A 504 -26.21 0.49 -17.60
N SER A 505 -26.88 1.08 -18.59
CA SER A 505 -26.79 0.69 -20.00
C SER A 505 -26.67 1.93 -20.88
N ASN A 506 -26.03 1.78 -22.05
CA ASN A 506 -25.85 2.87 -23.01
C ASN A 506 -27.18 3.42 -23.55
N GLU A 507 -28.23 2.59 -23.64
CA GLU A 507 -29.54 2.95 -24.21
C GLU A 507 -30.49 3.69 -23.24
N SER A 508 -30.24 3.64 -21.92
CA SER A 508 -31.14 4.19 -20.89
C SER A 508 -30.41 5.03 -19.84
N SER A 509 -29.35 5.73 -20.26
CA SER A 509 -28.37 6.38 -19.38
C SER A 509 -28.97 7.44 -18.44
N LYS A 510 -29.97 8.22 -18.88
CA LYS A 510 -30.57 9.30 -18.07
C LYS A 510 -31.25 8.81 -16.79
N SER A 511 -32.06 7.75 -16.89
CA SER A 511 -32.78 7.18 -15.74
C SER A 511 -31.82 6.61 -14.69
N SER A 512 -30.79 5.87 -15.12
CA SER A 512 -29.75 5.35 -14.21
C SER A 512 -28.94 6.48 -13.57
N MET A 513 -28.61 7.54 -14.30
CA MET A 513 -27.92 8.72 -13.74
C MET A 513 -28.73 9.42 -12.66
N GLN A 514 -30.06 9.56 -12.85
CA GLN A 514 -30.95 10.14 -11.84
C GLN A 514 -31.06 9.26 -10.58
N ILE A 515 -31.06 7.94 -10.73
CA ILE A 515 -31.01 7.01 -9.59
C ILE A 515 -29.71 7.21 -8.81
N ILE A 516 -28.57 7.31 -9.50
CA ILE A 516 -27.28 7.56 -8.84
C ILE A 516 -27.27 8.90 -8.13
N ALA A 517 -27.79 9.97 -8.74
CA ALA A 517 -27.87 11.29 -8.12
C ALA A 517 -28.72 11.26 -6.85
N LYS A 518 -29.89 10.61 -6.90
CA LYS A 518 -30.75 10.40 -5.72
C LYS A 518 -30.01 9.67 -4.60
N GLU A 519 -29.25 8.63 -4.94
CA GLU A 519 -28.48 7.87 -3.94
C GLU A 519 -27.39 8.71 -3.27
N LEU A 520 -26.77 9.62 -4.00
CA LEU A 520 -25.81 10.58 -3.44
C LEU A 520 -26.53 11.62 -2.55
N ASP A 521 -27.69 12.13 -2.96
CA ASP A 521 -28.51 13.07 -2.17
C ASP A 521 -28.99 12.43 -0.86
N ASP A 522 -29.35 11.13 -0.88
CA ASP A 522 -29.70 10.32 0.29
C ASP A 522 -28.49 10.05 1.22
N GLY A 523 -27.30 10.52 0.83
CA GLY A 523 -26.10 10.44 1.64
C GLY A 523 -25.31 9.14 1.48
N ASN A 524 -25.55 8.33 0.44
CA ASN A 524 -24.85 7.07 0.21
C ASN A 524 -23.51 7.26 -0.53
N ILE A 525 -22.64 6.24 -0.47
CA ILE A 525 -21.42 6.19 -1.27
C ILE A 525 -21.71 5.44 -2.57
N VAL A 526 -21.40 6.07 -3.70
CA VAL A 526 -21.47 5.43 -5.01
C VAL A 526 -20.07 5.34 -5.62
N VAL A 527 -19.71 4.15 -6.12
CA VAL A 527 -18.47 3.94 -6.89
C VAL A 527 -18.80 3.82 -8.37
N LEU A 528 -18.06 4.57 -9.18
CA LEU A 528 -18.12 4.52 -10.62
C LEU A 528 -16.71 4.53 -11.22
N PHE A 529 -16.49 3.71 -12.23
CA PHE A 529 -15.23 3.63 -12.96
C PHE A 529 -15.33 4.48 -14.25
N PRO A 530 -14.78 5.70 -14.30
CA PRO A 530 -14.91 6.59 -15.45
C PRO A 530 -14.27 6.06 -16.74
N GLU A 531 -13.35 5.08 -16.66
CA GLU A 531 -12.80 4.41 -17.86
C GLU A 531 -13.86 3.63 -18.66
N GLY A 532 -14.98 3.26 -18.05
CA GLY A 532 -16.09 2.51 -18.67
C GLY A 532 -15.78 1.04 -19.02
N ALA A 533 -14.50 0.68 -19.12
CA ALA A 533 -14.04 -0.68 -19.37
C ALA A 533 -12.76 -0.99 -18.58
N ILE A 534 -12.47 -2.27 -18.42
CA ILE A 534 -11.21 -2.73 -17.80
C ILE A 534 -10.03 -2.40 -18.74
N THR A 535 -9.00 -1.76 -18.20
CA THR A 535 -7.74 -1.42 -18.89
C THR A 535 -7.15 -2.60 -19.65
N ARG A 536 -6.60 -2.37 -20.86
CA ARG A 536 -6.00 -3.43 -21.71
C ARG A 536 -4.52 -3.25 -22.04
N ASN A 537 -3.99 -2.03 -21.99
CA ASN A 537 -2.61 -1.72 -22.40
C ASN A 537 -1.76 -1.09 -21.26
N GLY A 538 -2.18 -1.20 -20.00
CA GLY A 538 -1.43 -0.70 -18.84
C GLY A 538 -1.48 0.83 -18.62
N HIS A 539 -1.92 1.62 -19.60
CA HIS A 539 -2.22 3.04 -19.43
C HIS A 539 -3.67 3.26 -18.96
N LEU A 540 -3.88 4.37 -18.25
CA LEU A 540 -5.23 4.86 -17.93
C LEU A 540 -5.96 5.20 -19.23
N GLY A 541 -7.18 4.67 -19.38
CA GLY A 541 -8.05 4.99 -20.50
C GLY A 541 -8.56 6.44 -20.49
N GLU A 542 -9.41 6.75 -21.46
CA GLU A 542 -10.21 7.98 -21.48
C GLU A 542 -11.21 7.97 -20.32
N PHE A 543 -11.36 9.10 -19.62
CA PHE A 543 -12.37 9.24 -18.56
C PHE A 543 -13.64 9.82 -19.14
N LYS A 544 -14.71 9.03 -19.17
CA LYS A 544 -16.01 9.44 -19.72
C LYS A 544 -16.68 10.46 -18.81
N ARG A 545 -17.27 11.50 -19.40
CA ARG A 545 -17.95 12.62 -18.70
C ARG A 545 -19.33 12.29 -18.12
N GLY A 546 -19.76 11.03 -18.15
CA GLY A 546 -21.09 10.63 -17.66
C GLY A 546 -21.34 10.94 -16.18
N PHE A 547 -20.29 10.95 -15.36
CA PHE A 547 -20.38 11.29 -13.95
C PHE A 547 -20.56 12.79 -13.69
N GLU A 548 -20.14 13.67 -14.60
CA GLU A 548 -20.36 15.12 -14.48
C GLU A 548 -21.86 15.41 -14.52
N LYS A 549 -22.58 14.78 -15.46
CA LYS A 549 -24.05 14.85 -15.54
C LYS A 549 -24.75 14.29 -14.30
N ILE A 550 -24.19 13.25 -13.67
CA ILE A 550 -24.71 12.72 -12.40
C ILE A 550 -24.63 13.80 -11.32
N LEU A 551 -23.50 14.49 -11.22
CA LEU A 551 -23.31 15.57 -10.25
C LEU A 551 -24.24 16.76 -10.53
N GLU A 552 -24.53 17.08 -11.79
CA GLU A 552 -25.53 18.10 -12.16
C GLU A 552 -26.95 17.75 -11.71
N PHE A 553 -27.33 16.46 -11.74
CA PHE A 553 -28.65 16.01 -11.28
C PHE A 553 -28.82 16.00 -9.76
N THR A 554 -27.74 16.18 -8.99
CA THR A 554 -27.81 16.19 -7.52
C THR A 554 -28.33 17.51 -6.99
N THR A 555 -29.25 17.44 -6.03
CA THR A 555 -29.82 18.63 -5.38
C THR A 555 -28.96 19.13 -4.22
N ASN A 556 -28.21 18.24 -3.58
CA ASN A 556 -27.33 18.58 -2.47
C ASN A 556 -25.99 19.17 -2.95
N GLU A 557 -25.59 20.32 -2.42
CA GLU A 557 -24.29 20.94 -2.73
C GLU A 557 -23.12 20.37 -1.89
N GLU A 558 -23.41 19.66 -0.80
CA GLU A 558 -22.38 19.12 0.09
C GLU A 558 -21.73 17.81 -0.41
N ILE A 559 -22.17 17.30 -1.56
CA ILE A 559 -21.64 16.05 -2.13
C ILE A 559 -20.15 16.18 -2.41
N LYS A 560 -19.39 15.17 -1.96
CA LYS A 560 -17.94 15.11 -2.13
C LYS A 560 -17.56 14.09 -3.19
N VAL A 561 -16.61 14.46 -4.04
CA VAL A 561 -15.98 13.56 -5.00
C VAL A 561 -14.61 13.17 -4.48
N ILE A 562 -14.29 11.88 -4.49
CA ILE A 562 -12.98 11.38 -4.03
C ILE A 562 -12.39 10.47 -5.11
N PRO A 563 -11.35 10.94 -5.81
CA PRO A 563 -10.56 10.09 -6.69
C PRO A 563 -9.87 8.95 -5.92
N PHE A 564 -9.74 7.79 -6.55
CA PHE A 564 -8.97 6.67 -6.01
C PHE A 564 -8.11 6.01 -7.08
N TYR A 565 -7.04 5.34 -6.65
CA TYR A 565 -6.16 4.55 -7.50
C TYR A 565 -5.91 3.17 -6.90
N ILE A 566 -6.06 2.14 -7.72
CA ILE A 566 -5.82 0.74 -7.41
C ILE A 566 -4.52 0.28 -8.08
N ARG A 567 -3.55 -0.16 -7.27
CA ARG A 567 -2.27 -0.75 -7.73
C ARG A 567 -2.19 -2.23 -7.39
N GLY A 568 -1.47 -3.00 -8.21
CA GLY A 568 -1.12 -4.40 -7.97
C GLY A 568 -2.06 -5.41 -8.63
N LEU A 569 -3.30 -5.04 -8.92
CA LEU A 569 -4.24 -5.95 -9.59
C LEU A 569 -3.96 -6.15 -11.08
N TRP A 570 -3.24 -5.25 -11.74
CA TRP A 570 -2.81 -5.43 -13.12
C TRP A 570 -2.02 -6.73 -13.33
N GLU A 571 -1.21 -7.11 -12.35
CA GLU A 571 -0.41 -8.34 -12.41
C GLU A 571 -1.18 -9.57 -11.90
N SER A 572 -2.46 -9.42 -11.54
CA SER A 572 -3.28 -10.49 -11.00
C SER A 572 -3.94 -11.33 -12.09
N MET A 573 -4.34 -12.56 -11.74
CA MET A 573 -5.15 -13.43 -12.62
C MET A 573 -6.48 -12.80 -13.07
N PHE A 574 -6.95 -11.74 -12.38
CA PHE A 574 -8.20 -11.05 -12.65
C PHE A 574 -8.06 -9.86 -13.60
N SER A 575 -6.86 -9.55 -14.09
CA SER A 575 -6.65 -8.48 -15.07
C SER A 575 -6.72 -8.97 -16.52
N ARG A 576 -6.60 -8.04 -17.46
CA ARG A 576 -6.37 -8.32 -18.89
C ARG A 576 -4.89 -8.35 -19.26
N ALA A 577 -3.97 -8.30 -18.29
CA ALA A 577 -2.56 -8.51 -18.55
C ALA A 577 -2.32 -9.92 -19.11
N ASN A 578 -1.14 -10.10 -19.69
CA ASN A 578 -0.77 -11.38 -20.28
C ASN A 578 -0.57 -12.48 -19.22
N LYS A 579 -0.37 -13.71 -19.72
CA LYS A 579 -0.17 -14.90 -18.88
C LYS A 579 1.07 -14.81 -17.97
N ARG A 580 2.17 -14.18 -18.42
CA ARG A 580 3.38 -14.02 -17.60
C ARG A 580 3.09 -13.27 -16.32
N PHE A 581 2.41 -12.13 -16.40
CA PHE A 581 2.06 -11.34 -15.23
C PHE A 581 1.15 -12.13 -14.28
N LYS A 582 0.11 -12.75 -14.83
CA LYS A 582 -0.88 -13.56 -14.08
C LYS A 582 -0.25 -14.72 -13.30
N ASP A 583 0.74 -15.38 -13.90
CA ASP A 583 1.43 -16.53 -13.31
C ASP A 583 2.59 -16.11 -12.39
N SER A 584 3.06 -14.86 -12.49
CA SER A 584 4.29 -14.40 -11.84
C SER A 584 4.23 -14.42 -10.31
N ASN A 585 3.01 -14.40 -9.72
CA ASN A 585 2.76 -14.23 -8.27
C ASN A 585 3.61 -13.09 -7.63
N LYS A 586 4.13 -12.15 -8.43
CA LYS A 586 5.08 -11.11 -8.02
C LYS A 586 4.47 -10.15 -7.02
N THR A 587 3.19 -9.83 -7.18
CA THR A 587 2.46 -8.89 -6.34
C THR A 587 1.32 -9.59 -5.60
N ASN A 588 1.61 -9.96 -4.37
CA ASN A 588 0.60 -10.30 -3.38
C ASN A 588 0.10 -9.06 -2.61
N ARG A 589 0.43 -7.84 -3.06
CA ARG A 589 -0.01 -6.60 -2.41
C ARG A 589 -0.87 -5.79 -3.35
N VAL A 590 -2.05 -5.43 -2.88
CA VAL A 590 -2.99 -4.56 -3.58
C VAL A 590 -3.14 -3.30 -2.76
N THR A 591 -2.84 -2.16 -3.37
CA THR A 591 -2.92 -0.85 -2.71
C THR A 591 -4.09 -0.08 -3.27
N VAL A 592 -4.95 0.44 -2.39
CA VAL A 592 -6.01 1.40 -2.73
C VAL A 592 -5.65 2.73 -2.08
N SER A 593 -5.43 3.76 -2.89
CA SER A 593 -5.10 5.11 -2.42
C SER A 593 -6.27 6.05 -2.70
N PHE A 594 -6.78 6.75 -1.68
CA PHE A 594 -7.84 7.75 -1.81
C PHE A 594 -7.29 9.18 -1.75
N ALA A 595 -7.66 10.02 -2.72
CA ALA A 595 -7.31 11.43 -2.77
C ALA A 595 -8.02 12.26 -1.71
N ARG A 596 -7.70 13.56 -1.64
CA ARG A 596 -8.46 14.51 -0.82
C ARG A 596 -9.84 14.76 -1.45
N MET A 597 -10.79 15.16 -0.61
CA MET A 597 -12.15 15.48 -1.05
C MET A 597 -12.14 16.69 -1.99
N MET A 598 -12.89 16.57 -3.09
CA MET A 598 -13.16 17.63 -4.06
C MET A 598 -14.66 17.99 -3.98
N ASN A 599 -14.98 19.27 -4.21
CA ASN A 599 -16.38 19.69 -4.32
C ASN A 599 -16.94 19.28 -5.69
N LYS A 600 -18.26 19.09 -5.80
CA LYS A 600 -18.88 18.64 -7.06
C LYS A 600 -18.59 19.57 -8.24
N ASN A 601 -18.46 20.89 -8.01
CA ASN A 601 -18.22 21.88 -9.06
C ASN A 601 -16.79 21.85 -9.62
N ASP A 602 -15.83 21.32 -8.85
CA ASP A 602 -14.42 21.22 -9.27
C ASP A 602 -14.12 19.88 -9.98
N ALA A 603 -15.08 18.93 -9.93
CA ALA A 603 -14.92 17.56 -10.39
C ALA A 603 -15.34 17.40 -11.86
N ASN A 604 -14.35 17.36 -12.74
CA ASN A 604 -14.51 17.06 -14.17
C ASN A 604 -13.53 15.96 -14.61
N ALA A 605 -13.71 15.41 -15.80
CA ALA A 605 -12.92 14.27 -16.29
C ALA A 605 -11.41 14.52 -16.22
N ILE A 606 -10.97 15.74 -16.52
CA ILE A 606 -9.56 16.15 -16.53
C ILE A 606 -9.03 16.24 -15.09
N SER A 607 -9.74 16.95 -14.20
CA SER A 607 -9.30 17.12 -12.81
C SER A 607 -9.24 15.79 -12.06
N ILE A 608 -10.20 14.90 -12.29
CA ILE A 608 -10.23 13.55 -11.71
C ILE A 608 -9.09 12.70 -12.28
N LYS A 609 -8.86 12.71 -13.60
CA LYS A 609 -7.78 11.94 -14.22
C LYS A 609 -6.40 12.38 -13.72
N ASN A 610 -6.16 13.68 -13.59
CA ASN A 610 -4.93 14.25 -13.04
C ASN A 610 -4.70 13.80 -11.60
N GLU A 611 -5.73 13.82 -10.75
CA GLU A 611 -5.60 13.35 -9.37
C GLU A 611 -5.32 11.83 -9.31
N VAL A 612 -5.88 11.04 -10.23
CA VAL A 612 -5.57 9.60 -10.33
C VAL A 612 -4.11 9.37 -10.77
N PHE A 613 -3.55 10.16 -11.70
CA PHE A 613 -2.12 10.11 -12.02
C PHE A 613 -1.24 10.45 -10.81
N GLU A 614 -1.65 11.46 -10.03
CA GLU A 614 -0.92 11.87 -8.83
C GLU A 614 -0.95 10.80 -7.73
N LEU A 615 -2.09 10.13 -7.55
CA LEU A 615 -2.20 8.96 -6.67
C LEU A 615 -1.35 7.79 -7.18
N SER A 616 -1.30 7.58 -8.50
CA SER A 616 -0.43 6.57 -9.11
C SER A 616 1.02 6.81 -8.74
N ALA A 617 1.55 8.03 -8.89
CA ALA A 617 2.93 8.36 -8.54
C ALA A 617 3.25 8.05 -7.07
N LYS A 618 2.34 8.39 -6.16
CA LYS A 618 2.48 8.08 -4.73
C LYS A 618 2.49 6.56 -4.47
N SER A 619 1.51 5.84 -5.03
CA SER A 619 1.34 4.40 -4.82
C SER A 619 2.51 3.58 -5.37
N TRP A 620 3.11 4.03 -6.48
CA TRP A 620 4.31 3.44 -7.05
C TRP A 620 5.56 3.69 -6.20
N LYS A 621 5.74 4.91 -5.68
CA LYS A 621 6.85 5.19 -4.75
C LYS A 621 6.78 4.30 -3.49
N GLU A 622 5.58 4.17 -2.90
CA GLU A 622 5.35 3.26 -1.77
C GLU A 622 5.58 1.79 -2.14
N HIS A 623 5.21 1.37 -3.36
CA HIS A 623 5.53 0.04 -3.86
C HIS A 623 7.01 -0.25 -3.83
N ILE A 624 7.77 0.61 -4.50
CA ILE A 624 9.18 0.39 -4.75
C ILE A 624 9.89 0.37 -3.41
N ASN A 625 9.54 1.25 -2.47
CA ASN A 625 10.05 1.25 -1.09
C ASN A 625 9.91 -0.10 -0.37
N HIS A 626 8.90 -0.93 -0.70
CA HIS A 626 8.73 -2.26 -0.11
C HIS A 626 9.48 -3.41 -0.80
N LEU A 627 10.09 -3.17 -1.97
CA LEU A 627 10.90 -4.16 -2.67
C LEU A 627 12.31 -4.32 -2.06
N LYS A 628 13.06 -5.34 -2.48
CA LYS A 628 14.49 -5.49 -2.12
C LYS A 628 15.36 -4.52 -2.94
N PRO A 629 16.60 -4.22 -2.51
CA PRO A 629 17.55 -3.45 -3.32
C PRO A 629 17.80 -4.08 -4.70
N LEU A 630 18.14 -3.25 -5.69
CA LEU A 630 18.29 -3.62 -7.11
C LEU A 630 19.19 -4.85 -7.32
N ASN A 631 20.36 -4.89 -6.67
CA ASN A 631 21.33 -5.99 -6.81
C ASN A 631 20.77 -7.33 -6.32
N GLU A 632 19.97 -7.34 -5.25
CA GLU A 632 19.28 -8.51 -4.73
C GLU A 632 18.12 -8.94 -5.64
N VAL A 633 17.38 -7.99 -6.21
CA VAL A 633 16.28 -8.30 -7.14
C VAL A 633 16.82 -9.02 -8.37
N ILE A 634 17.89 -8.49 -8.98
CA ILE A 634 18.55 -9.15 -10.12
C ILE A 634 19.14 -10.51 -9.69
N PHE A 635 19.69 -10.63 -8.48
CA PHE A 635 20.23 -11.90 -7.98
C PHE A 635 19.16 -12.99 -7.93
N ASP A 636 18.05 -12.68 -7.24
CA ASP A 636 16.91 -13.58 -7.09
C ASP A 636 16.34 -13.93 -8.48
N ARG A 637 16.25 -12.95 -9.39
CA ARG A 637 15.77 -13.17 -10.77
C ARG A 637 16.68 -14.11 -11.57
N LEU A 638 18.00 -13.94 -11.52
CA LEU A 638 18.94 -14.82 -12.22
C LEU A 638 18.86 -16.26 -11.70
N LYS A 639 18.63 -16.44 -10.40
CA LYS A 639 18.39 -17.76 -9.79
C LYS A 639 17.07 -18.38 -10.22
N GLU A 640 16.01 -17.58 -10.38
CA GLU A 640 14.72 -18.03 -10.89
C GLU A 640 14.80 -18.45 -12.37
N VAL A 641 15.50 -17.68 -13.21
CA VAL A 641 15.73 -18.01 -14.64
C VAL A 641 16.56 -19.30 -14.78
N SER A 642 17.47 -19.55 -13.84
CA SER A 642 18.20 -20.82 -13.70
C SER A 642 18.94 -21.26 -14.99
N ASN A 643 18.47 -22.28 -15.70
CA ASN A 643 19.16 -22.82 -16.88
C ASN A 643 18.71 -22.18 -18.20
N GLU A 644 17.67 -21.34 -18.18
CA GLU A 644 17.20 -20.61 -19.36
C GLU A 644 18.18 -19.50 -19.75
N ILE A 645 18.29 -19.24 -21.06
CA ILE A 645 19.19 -18.21 -21.60
C ILE A 645 18.65 -16.82 -21.22
N ILE A 646 19.47 -16.04 -20.50
CA ILE A 646 19.13 -14.66 -20.14
C ILE A 646 19.79 -13.64 -21.07
N PHE A 647 21.00 -13.91 -21.53
CA PHE A 647 21.76 -12.99 -22.38
C PHE A 647 22.51 -13.75 -23.48
N ALA A 648 22.47 -13.21 -24.69
CA ALA A 648 23.22 -13.67 -25.85
C ALA A 648 23.81 -12.47 -26.61
N ASP A 649 24.79 -12.68 -27.49
CA ASP A 649 25.29 -11.63 -28.38
C ASP A 649 25.71 -12.12 -29.78
N SER A 650 26.07 -11.19 -30.66
CA SER A 650 26.57 -11.45 -32.02
C SER A 650 27.87 -12.27 -32.09
N THR A 651 28.58 -12.47 -30.97
CA THR A 651 29.76 -13.36 -30.93
C THR A 651 29.38 -14.82 -30.72
N ASN A 652 28.08 -15.14 -30.73
CA ASN A 652 27.50 -16.44 -30.35
C ASN A 652 27.74 -16.81 -28.87
N THR A 653 28.16 -15.86 -28.03
CA THR A 653 28.22 -16.09 -26.57
C THR A 653 26.81 -16.09 -26.01
N GLN A 654 26.47 -17.09 -25.18
CA GLN A 654 25.17 -17.22 -24.53
C GLN A 654 25.34 -17.65 -23.08
N LEU A 655 24.70 -16.94 -22.15
CA LEU A 655 24.68 -17.27 -20.74
C LEU A 655 23.25 -17.51 -20.27
N SER A 656 23.06 -18.62 -19.56
CA SER A 656 21.87 -18.85 -18.76
C SER A 656 21.92 -18.06 -17.45
N GLY A 657 20.80 -17.94 -16.73
CA GLY A 657 20.75 -17.27 -15.42
C GLY A 657 21.86 -17.73 -14.46
N ASN A 658 22.02 -19.04 -14.29
CA ASN A 658 23.07 -19.65 -13.47
C ASN A 658 24.48 -19.33 -13.97
N ARG A 659 24.71 -19.38 -15.29
CA ARG A 659 26.03 -19.10 -15.88
C ARG A 659 26.39 -17.61 -15.83
N PHE A 660 25.41 -16.73 -16.00
CA PHE A 660 25.56 -15.28 -15.87
C PHE A 660 25.96 -14.93 -14.44
N LEU A 661 25.21 -15.45 -13.44
CA LEU A 661 25.52 -15.23 -12.03
C LEU A 661 26.90 -15.80 -11.66
N THR A 662 27.25 -16.98 -12.18
CA THR A 662 28.58 -17.58 -12.01
C THR A 662 29.68 -16.67 -12.53
N ALA A 663 29.53 -16.13 -13.76
CA ALA A 663 30.49 -15.20 -14.33
C ALA A 663 30.65 -13.94 -13.47
N SER A 664 29.55 -13.31 -13.05
CA SER A 664 29.59 -12.14 -12.17
C SER A 664 30.29 -12.42 -10.84
N ILE A 665 30.07 -13.58 -10.22
CA ILE A 665 30.71 -13.98 -8.96
C ILE A 665 32.22 -14.22 -9.15
N LEU A 666 32.62 -14.91 -10.23
CA LEU A 666 34.04 -15.19 -10.49
C LEU A 666 34.83 -13.89 -10.70
N PHE A 667 34.31 -12.98 -11.53
CA PHE A 667 34.95 -11.68 -11.77
C PHE A 667 34.94 -10.81 -10.51
N LYS A 668 33.85 -10.81 -9.73
CA LYS A 668 33.82 -10.15 -8.41
C LYS A 668 34.94 -10.67 -7.51
N ASN A 669 35.08 -11.99 -7.38
CA ASN A 669 36.06 -12.58 -6.46
C ASN A 669 37.51 -12.27 -6.85
N LEU A 670 37.79 -12.18 -8.14
CA LEU A 670 39.10 -11.73 -8.63
C LEU A 670 39.34 -10.25 -8.31
N LEU A 671 38.38 -9.38 -8.64
CA LEU A 671 38.57 -7.94 -8.58
C LEU A 671 38.33 -7.32 -7.19
N LYS A 672 37.72 -8.05 -6.25
CA LYS A 672 37.37 -7.53 -4.91
C LYS A 672 38.55 -6.97 -4.13
N LYS A 673 39.75 -7.52 -4.33
CA LYS A 673 40.97 -7.07 -3.63
C LYS A 673 41.56 -5.81 -4.26
N ASP A 674 41.41 -5.66 -5.57
CA ASP A 674 42.04 -4.60 -6.36
C ASP A 674 41.16 -3.35 -6.43
N LEU A 675 39.84 -3.52 -6.55
CA LEU A 675 38.87 -2.42 -6.65
C LEU A 675 38.40 -1.94 -5.27
N LYS A 676 39.13 -0.99 -4.67
CA LYS A 676 38.83 -0.47 -3.32
C LYS A 676 37.89 0.73 -3.35
N GLU A 677 37.96 1.56 -4.39
CA GLU A 677 37.15 2.77 -4.61
C GLU A 677 35.67 2.47 -4.84
N GLN A 678 34.79 3.43 -4.54
CA GLN A 678 33.34 3.24 -4.65
C GLN A 678 32.84 3.31 -6.11
N ASN A 679 33.48 4.12 -6.94
CA ASN A 679 33.07 4.39 -8.31
C ASN A 679 33.98 3.63 -9.29
N ILE A 680 33.38 2.75 -10.10
CA ILE A 680 34.10 1.87 -11.04
C ILE A 680 33.69 2.20 -12.46
N ALA A 681 34.67 2.59 -13.29
CA ALA A 681 34.43 2.88 -14.69
C ALA A 681 34.44 1.60 -15.54
N LEU A 682 33.49 1.53 -16.47
CA LEU A 682 33.34 0.48 -17.44
C LEU A 682 33.45 1.10 -18.83
N LEU A 683 34.35 0.56 -19.65
CA LEU A 683 34.52 0.93 -21.05
C LEU A 683 34.21 -0.30 -21.90
N LEU A 684 32.93 -0.67 -21.95
CA LEU A 684 32.47 -1.90 -22.61
C LEU A 684 31.28 -1.61 -23.51
N PRO A 685 31.18 -2.28 -24.67
CA PRO A 685 30.03 -2.14 -25.55
C PRO A 685 28.88 -3.05 -25.09
N SER A 686 27.71 -2.85 -25.70
CA SER A 686 26.53 -3.71 -25.52
C SER A 686 26.85 -5.15 -25.96
N SER A 687 26.96 -6.03 -24.97
CA SER A 687 27.42 -7.41 -25.12
C SER A 687 27.08 -8.22 -23.87
N VAL A 688 27.22 -9.55 -23.93
CA VAL A 688 27.09 -10.39 -22.74
C VAL A 688 28.09 -9.96 -21.65
N ALA A 689 29.32 -9.64 -22.06
CA ALA A 689 30.38 -9.15 -21.20
C ALA A 689 30.02 -7.83 -20.51
N GLY A 690 29.57 -6.84 -21.28
CA GLY A 690 29.14 -5.55 -20.74
C GLY A 690 28.01 -5.68 -19.72
N ALA A 691 27.05 -6.59 -19.95
CA ALA A 691 25.95 -6.84 -19.04
C ALA A 691 26.39 -7.46 -17.71
N PHE A 692 27.16 -8.56 -17.73
CA PHE A 692 27.53 -9.23 -16.47
C PHE A 692 28.56 -8.42 -15.66
N MET A 693 29.37 -7.58 -16.31
CA MET A 693 30.30 -6.67 -15.64
C MET A 693 29.59 -5.50 -14.95
N ASN A 694 28.57 -4.92 -15.59
CA ASN A 694 27.69 -3.95 -14.94
C ASN A 694 27.03 -4.54 -13.69
N TYR A 695 26.48 -5.76 -13.80
CA TYR A 695 25.89 -6.43 -12.65
C TYR A 695 26.92 -6.83 -11.57
N MET A 696 28.14 -7.20 -11.96
CA MET A 696 29.23 -7.51 -11.02
C MET A 696 29.57 -6.32 -10.12
N VAL A 697 29.61 -5.10 -10.67
CA VAL A 697 29.81 -3.86 -9.89
C VAL A 697 28.70 -3.67 -8.85
N LEU A 698 27.43 -3.88 -9.24
CA LEU A 698 26.29 -3.83 -8.31
C LEU A 698 26.35 -4.95 -7.26
N LEU A 699 26.82 -6.15 -7.62
CA LEU A 699 27.02 -7.27 -6.71
C LEU A 699 28.09 -6.96 -5.65
N MET A 700 29.06 -6.10 -5.97
CA MET A 700 30.06 -5.59 -5.03
C MET A 700 29.53 -4.47 -4.13
N GLY A 701 28.34 -3.92 -4.40
CA GLY A 701 27.80 -2.75 -3.69
C GLY A 701 28.48 -1.44 -4.10
N LYS A 702 29.01 -1.38 -5.32
CA LYS A 702 29.73 -0.24 -5.89
C LYS A 702 28.90 0.45 -6.97
N THR A 703 29.33 1.65 -7.36
CA THR A 703 28.66 2.48 -8.37
C THR A 703 29.26 2.21 -9.75
N ALA A 704 28.42 1.87 -10.73
CA ALA A 704 28.85 1.64 -12.11
C ALA A 704 28.88 2.94 -12.93
N ILE A 705 29.94 3.16 -13.71
CA ILE A 705 30.09 4.33 -14.57
C ILE A 705 30.46 3.88 -15.98
N ASN A 706 29.49 3.86 -16.89
CA ASN A 706 29.77 3.50 -18.28
C ASN A 706 30.30 4.73 -19.03
N LEU A 707 31.56 4.69 -19.44
CA LEU A 707 32.23 5.79 -20.13
C LEU A 707 31.76 5.89 -21.59
N ASN A 708 31.45 7.12 -22.01
CA ASN A 708 31.06 7.39 -23.39
C ASN A 708 32.28 7.45 -24.31
N TYR A 709 32.66 6.30 -24.85
CA TYR A 709 33.80 6.17 -25.78
C TYR A 709 33.62 6.90 -27.12
N THR A 710 32.45 7.49 -27.39
CA THR A 710 32.21 8.33 -28.58
C THR A 710 32.42 9.81 -28.30
N SER A 711 32.65 10.20 -27.04
CA SER A 711 32.97 11.57 -26.63
C SER A 711 34.44 11.92 -26.88
N GLN A 712 34.73 13.22 -26.90
CA GLN A 712 36.11 13.73 -26.94
C GLN A 712 36.91 13.27 -25.71
N VAL A 713 38.23 13.17 -25.89
CA VAL A 713 39.17 12.66 -24.87
C VAL A 713 39.10 13.49 -23.59
N GLU A 714 38.97 14.81 -23.71
CA GLU A 714 38.87 15.76 -22.61
C GLU A 714 37.59 15.53 -21.79
N ALA A 715 36.47 15.23 -22.45
CA ALA A 715 35.22 14.92 -21.78
C ALA A 715 35.32 13.59 -21.00
N LEU A 716 36.00 12.58 -21.56
CA LEU A 716 36.27 11.32 -20.88
C LEU A 716 37.18 11.52 -19.65
N LYS A 717 38.27 12.28 -19.79
CA LYS A 717 39.16 12.65 -18.68
C LYS A 717 38.40 13.41 -17.58
N SER A 718 37.56 14.37 -17.97
CA SER A 718 36.70 15.12 -17.04
C SER A 718 35.73 14.19 -16.29
N ALA A 719 35.11 13.23 -16.97
CA ALA A 719 34.22 12.26 -16.35
C ALA A 719 34.94 11.38 -15.31
N ILE A 720 36.15 10.92 -15.62
CA ILE A 720 36.99 10.14 -14.68
C ILE A 720 37.34 10.97 -13.43
N ILE A 721 37.74 12.23 -13.62
CA ILE A 721 38.09 13.14 -12.53
C ILE A 721 36.87 13.45 -11.64
N GLN A 722 35.75 13.87 -12.24
CA GLN A 722 34.52 14.20 -11.51
C GLN A 722 33.99 13.01 -10.72
N SER A 723 34.06 11.82 -11.30
CA SER A 723 33.65 10.57 -10.64
C SER A 723 34.66 10.00 -9.67
N GLN A 724 35.83 10.63 -9.53
CA GLN A 724 36.93 10.14 -8.67
C GLN A 724 37.28 8.68 -8.97
N THR A 725 37.19 8.28 -10.25
CA THR A 725 37.42 6.90 -10.65
C THR A 725 38.91 6.65 -10.83
N LYS A 726 39.42 5.57 -10.23
CA LYS A 726 40.82 5.17 -10.34
C LYS A 726 41.03 3.95 -11.23
N SER A 727 39.98 3.16 -11.45
CA SER A 727 40.05 1.92 -12.20
C SER A 727 39.05 1.89 -13.36
N VAL A 728 39.51 1.43 -14.52
CA VAL A 728 38.68 1.21 -15.71
C VAL A 728 38.71 -0.27 -16.08
N ILE A 729 37.54 -0.88 -16.25
CA ILE A 729 37.43 -2.25 -16.75
C ILE A 729 37.04 -2.23 -18.23
N THR A 730 37.81 -2.91 -19.07
CA THR A 730 37.64 -2.91 -20.54
C THR A 730 38.07 -4.24 -21.17
N SER A 731 37.95 -4.36 -22.49
CA SER A 731 38.43 -5.49 -23.30
C SER A 731 39.52 -5.02 -24.26
N LYS A 732 40.59 -5.81 -24.41
CA LYS A 732 41.67 -5.53 -25.37
C LYS A 732 41.13 -5.43 -26.79
N LYS A 733 40.30 -6.40 -27.18
CA LYS A 733 39.64 -6.42 -28.49
C LYS A 733 38.78 -5.19 -28.73
N PHE A 734 38.11 -4.69 -27.69
CA PHE A 734 37.28 -3.51 -27.82
C PHE A 734 38.10 -2.23 -27.96
N VAL A 735 39.18 -2.09 -27.18
CA VAL A 735 40.13 -0.99 -27.29
C VAL A 735 40.75 -0.94 -28.69
N GLU A 736 41.22 -2.07 -29.21
CA GLU A 736 41.73 -2.17 -30.59
C GLU A 736 40.67 -1.73 -31.62
N LYS A 737 39.43 -2.19 -31.47
CA LYS A 737 38.32 -1.79 -32.36
C LYS A 737 38.05 -0.27 -32.30
N LEU A 738 38.16 0.35 -31.13
CA LEU A 738 38.02 1.81 -30.99
C LEU A 738 39.17 2.55 -31.69
N LYS A 739 40.42 2.08 -31.57
CA LYS A 739 41.56 2.65 -32.28
C LYS A 739 41.39 2.58 -33.80
N LEU A 740 40.95 1.43 -34.31
CA LEU A 740 40.66 1.24 -35.73
C LEU A 740 39.54 2.17 -36.24
N LYS A 741 38.63 2.60 -35.36
CA LYS A 741 37.59 3.59 -35.67
C LYS A 741 38.06 5.05 -35.47
N GLY A 742 39.34 5.27 -35.15
CA GLY A 742 39.93 6.60 -35.00
C GLY A 742 39.78 7.23 -33.61
N PHE A 743 39.31 6.48 -32.60
CA PHE A 743 39.19 6.99 -31.23
C PHE A 743 40.53 6.88 -30.48
N LYS A 744 41.03 8.01 -29.95
CA LYS A 744 42.28 8.11 -29.17
C LYS A 744 42.09 7.73 -27.70
N ILE A 745 41.70 6.49 -27.45
CA ILE A 745 41.33 6.05 -26.09
C ILE A 745 42.55 5.82 -25.18
N ASP A 746 43.74 5.62 -25.73
CA ASP A 746 44.97 5.36 -24.96
C ASP A 746 45.29 6.51 -23.99
N GLU A 747 45.13 7.75 -24.43
CA GLU A 747 45.36 8.96 -23.61
C GLU A 747 44.44 9.02 -22.37
N VAL A 748 43.27 8.37 -22.44
CA VAL A 748 42.33 8.27 -21.31
C VAL A 748 42.76 7.16 -20.35
N LEU A 749 43.29 6.06 -20.90
CA LEU A 749 43.66 4.86 -20.16
C LEU A 749 45.01 4.97 -19.42
N GLU A 750 45.92 5.83 -19.87
CA GLU A 750 47.23 6.06 -19.23
C GLU A 750 47.14 6.56 -17.77
N ASN A 751 46.08 7.28 -17.43
CA ASN A 751 45.92 7.94 -16.12
C ASN A 751 45.13 7.10 -15.10
N VAL A 752 44.81 5.85 -15.42
CA VAL A 752 43.94 4.98 -14.62
C VAL A 752 44.46 3.55 -14.59
N ASN A 753 44.08 2.79 -13.56
CA ASN A 753 44.38 1.37 -13.49
C ASN A 753 43.43 0.60 -14.41
N VAL A 754 43.97 0.06 -15.50
CA VAL A 754 43.16 -0.66 -16.50
C VAL A 754 43.13 -2.16 -16.21
N PHE A 755 41.94 -2.72 -16.11
CA PHE A 755 41.71 -4.15 -15.96
C PHE A 755 41.12 -4.72 -17.26
N TYR A 756 41.91 -5.52 -17.96
CA TYR A 756 41.46 -6.18 -19.19
C TYR A 756 40.75 -7.50 -18.88
N MET A 757 39.55 -7.68 -19.43
CA MET A 757 38.74 -8.88 -19.21
C MET A 757 39.43 -10.17 -19.69
N GLU A 758 40.20 -10.10 -20.76
CA GLU A 758 40.96 -11.23 -21.30
C GLU A 758 42.01 -11.71 -20.28
N ASP A 759 42.70 -10.78 -19.61
CA ASP A 759 43.73 -11.09 -18.61
C ASP A 759 43.12 -11.59 -17.29
N LEU A 760 41.93 -11.09 -16.93
CA LEU A 760 41.19 -11.61 -15.79
C LEU A 760 40.71 -13.04 -16.04
N LYS A 761 40.26 -13.34 -17.27
CA LYS A 761 39.75 -14.66 -17.64
C LYS A 761 40.83 -15.76 -17.52
N THR A 762 42.10 -15.46 -17.84
CA THR A 762 43.20 -16.44 -17.71
C THR A 762 43.51 -16.78 -16.26
N LYS A 763 43.21 -15.89 -15.31
CA LYS A 763 43.38 -16.13 -13.86
C LYS A 763 42.27 -17.01 -13.26
N ILE A 764 41.17 -17.25 -13.97
CA ILE A 764 40.06 -18.10 -13.49
C ILE A 764 40.37 -19.57 -13.77
N SER A 765 40.63 -20.36 -12.72
CA SER A 765 40.82 -21.80 -12.88
C SER A 765 39.50 -22.51 -13.27
N LYS A 766 39.58 -23.52 -14.15
CA LYS A 766 38.41 -24.34 -14.54
C LYS A 766 37.73 -24.98 -13.32
N LYS A 767 38.53 -25.45 -12.35
CA LYS A 767 38.03 -26.04 -11.08
C LYS A 767 37.19 -25.03 -10.31
N GLN A 768 37.67 -23.80 -10.13
CA GLN A 768 36.92 -22.75 -9.44
C GLN A 768 35.62 -22.40 -10.18
N GLY A 769 35.67 -22.30 -11.51
CA GLY A 769 34.49 -22.05 -12.34
C GLY A 769 33.41 -23.12 -12.18
N ILE A 770 33.80 -24.41 -12.19
CA ILE A 770 32.88 -25.53 -11.99
C ILE A 770 32.31 -25.53 -10.58
N ILE A 771 33.14 -25.34 -9.55
CA ILE A 771 32.68 -25.28 -8.15
C ILE A 771 31.69 -24.14 -7.97
N THR A 772 31.99 -22.93 -8.46
CA THR A 772 31.06 -21.80 -8.37
C THR A 772 29.75 -22.08 -9.10
N LEU A 773 29.80 -22.71 -10.28
CA LEU A 773 28.58 -23.09 -11.01
C LEU A 773 27.74 -24.12 -10.23
N ILE A 774 28.37 -25.13 -9.63
CA ILE A 774 27.69 -26.13 -8.80
C ILE A 774 27.05 -25.44 -7.58
N CYS A 775 27.79 -24.58 -6.88
CA CYS A 775 27.25 -23.79 -5.76
C CYS A 775 26.05 -22.96 -6.20
N VAL A 776 26.17 -22.21 -7.31
CA VAL A 776 25.09 -21.39 -7.85
C VAL A 776 23.88 -22.24 -8.21
N LYS A 777 24.04 -23.44 -8.77
CA LYS A 777 22.92 -24.32 -9.11
C LYS A 777 22.23 -24.91 -7.88
N LEU A 778 22.99 -25.46 -6.95
CA LEU A 778 22.46 -26.28 -5.85
C LEU A 778 22.05 -25.48 -4.62
N LEU A 779 22.76 -24.41 -4.27
CA LEU A 779 22.48 -23.67 -3.04
C LEU A 779 21.26 -22.75 -3.18
N PRO A 780 20.42 -22.64 -2.12
CA PRO A 780 19.36 -21.65 -2.04
C PRO A 780 19.88 -20.21 -2.16
N SER A 781 19.05 -19.31 -2.72
CA SER A 781 19.43 -17.90 -2.94
C SER A 781 19.90 -17.21 -1.64
N PHE A 782 19.26 -17.48 -0.50
CA PHE A 782 19.62 -16.83 0.77
C PHE A 782 21.06 -17.14 1.23
N ILE A 783 21.56 -18.37 1.00
CA ILE A 783 22.94 -18.77 1.32
C ILE A 783 23.91 -18.09 0.35
N LEU A 784 23.60 -18.13 -0.95
CA LEU A 784 24.48 -17.54 -1.97
C LEU A 784 24.60 -16.02 -1.79
N LYS A 785 23.51 -15.33 -1.43
CA LYS A 785 23.56 -13.90 -1.13
C LYS A 785 24.42 -13.61 0.10
N TRP A 786 24.33 -14.44 1.14
CA TRP A 786 25.20 -14.31 2.31
C TRP A 786 26.70 -14.46 1.96
N LEU A 787 27.03 -15.36 1.03
CA LEU A 787 28.41 -15.60 0.59
C LEU A 787 28.93 -14.55 -0.39
N PHE A 788 28.11 -14.15 -1.36
CA PHE A 788 28.58 -13.46 -2.57
C PHE A 788 27.95 -12.10 -2.83
N LEU A 789 26.92 -11.67 -2.09
CA LEU A 789 26.27 -10.39 -2.32
C LEU A 789 26.67 -9.39 -1.22
N THR A 790 27.09 -8.19 -1.63
CA THR A 790 27.30 -7.08 -0.69
C THR A 790 25.96 -6.39 -0.45
N LYS A 791 25.52 -6.28 0.81
CA LYS A 791 24.27 -5.57 1.15
C LYS A 791 24.40 -4.09 0.81
N THR A 792 23.38 -3.53 0.18
CA THR A 792 23.25 -2.11 -0.15
C THR A 792 21.95 -1.54 0.40
N LYS A 793 21.88 -0.22 0.50
CA LYS A 793 20.61 0.50 0.71
C LYS A 793 19.96 0.77 -0.64
N LYS A 794 18.75 1.33 -0.59
CA LYS A 794 17.89 1.52 -1.76
C LYS A 794 18.12 2.86 -2.45
N ASP A 795 18.47 3.85 -1.64
CA ASP A 795 18.85 5.21 -2.01
C ASP A 795 20.33 5.36 -2.37
N ASP A 796 21.12 4.28 -2.27
CA ASP A 796 22.50 4.24 -2.74
C ASP A 796 22.55 4.51 -4.25
N THR A 797 23.50 5.35 -4.68
CA THR A 797 23.78 5.61 -6.10
C THR A 797 24.30 4.31 -6.71
N ALA A 798 23.51 3.70 -7.60
CA ALA A 798 23.86 2.46 -8.28
C ALA A 798 24.66 2.72 -9.56
N MET A 799 24.40 3.86 -10.21
CA MET A 799 25.00 4.20 -11.49
C MET A 799 25.15 5.70 -11.65
N ILE A 800 26.23 6.12 -12.31
CA ILE A 800 26.43 7.49 -12.76
C ILE A 800 26.58 7.49 -14.27
N LEU A 801 25.77 8.30 -14.96
CA LEU A 801 25.84 8.48 -16.41
C LEU A 801 26.23 9.91 -16.74
N PHE A 802 27.17 10.08 -17.67
CA PHE A 802 27.61 11.41 -18.08
C PHE A 802 26.85 11.86 -19.33
N SER A 803 26.26 13.05 -19.24
CA SER A 803 25.65 13.74 -20.38
C SER A 803 26.57 14.85 -20.88
N SER A 804 26.61 15.08 -22.20
CA SER A 804 27.27 16.23 -22.81
C SER A 804 26.46 17.49 -22.47
N GLY A 805 26.86 18.22 -21.43
CA GLY A 805 26.16 19.44 -21.01
C GLY A 805 26.21 20.52 -22.10
N SER A 806 25.26 21.46 -22.06
CA SER A 806 25.23 22.65 -22.91
C SER A 806 26.47 23.56 -22.76
N GLU A 807 27.21 23.41 -21.66
CA GLU A 807 28.38 24.21 -21.28
C GLU A 807 29.73 23.54 -21.64
N GLY A 808 29.72 22.47 -22.44
CA GLY A 808 30.94 21.78 -22.91
C GLY A 808 31.56 20.79 -21.91
N THR A 809 31.39 20.98 -20.60
CA THR A 809 31.79 19.99 -19.58
C THR A 809 30.69 18.96 -19.33
N PRO A 810 31.02 17.64 -19.29
CA PRO A 810 30.00 16.61 -19.09
C PRO A 810 29.48 16.62 -17.65
N LYS A 811 28.16 16.42 -17.48
CA LYS A 811 27.48 16.41 -16.18
C LYS A 811 27.20 14.97 -15.76
N GLY A 812 27.69 14.55 -14.60
CA GLY A 812 27.41 13.24 -14.02
C GLY A 812 26.02 13.19 -13.38
N ILE A 813 25.17 12.27 -13.81
CA ILE A 813 23.79 12.11 -13.33
C ILE A 813 23.74 10.89 -12.41
N GLU A 814 23.37 11.10 -11.14
CA GLU A 814 23.30 10.05 -10.14
C GLU A 814 21.94 9.34 -10.13
N LEU A 815 21.95 8.04 -10.45
CA LEU A 815 20.77 7.17 -10.43
C LEU A 815 20.87 6.17 -9.28
N SER A 816 19.86 6.17 -8.42
CA SER A 816 19.72 5.17 -7.35
C SER A 816 19.24 3.82 -7.89
N GLY A 817 19.43 2.77 -7.10
CA GLY A 817 18.89 1.45 -7.41
C GLY A 817 17.36 1.48 -7.57
N ASP A 818 16.65 2.26 -6.77
CA ASP A 818 15.20 2.42 -6.83
C ASP A 818 14.74 3.18 -8.09
N ASN A 819 15.52 4.14 -8.60
CA ASN A 819 15.18 4.81 -9.85
C ASN A 819 15.18 3.83 -11.03
N ILE A 820 16.24 3.01 -11.13
CA ILE A 820 16.40 2.00 -12.18
C ILE A 820 15.35 0.90 -12.04
N LEU A 821 15.16 0.38 -10.82
CA LEU A 821 14.17 -0.67 -10.54
C LEU A 821 12.75 -0.18 -10.84
N GLY A 822 12.42 1.02 -10.38
CA GLY A 822 11.13 1.66 -10.63
C GLY A 822 10.86 1.81 -12.12
N ASN A 823 11.77 2.44 -12.86
CA ASN A 823 11.57 2.67 -14.30
C ASN A 823 11.46 1.36 -15.09
N ALA A 824 12.28 0.35 -14.77
CA ALA A 824 12.18 -0.97 -15.38
C ALA A 824 10.78 -1.61 -15.15
N GLN A 825 10.24 -1.57 -13.93
CA GLN A 825 8.91 -2.11 -13.65
C GLN A 825 7.79 -1.30 -14.33
N GLN A 826 7.92 0.03 -14.41
CA GLN A 826 6.98 0.87 -15.14
C GLN A 826 6.94 0.49 -16.63
N ILE A 827 8.11 0.34 -17.25
CA ILE A 827 8.25 -0.08 -18.66
C ILE A 827 7.68 -1.49 -18.85
N ALA A 828 8.01 -2.44 -17.98
CA ALA A 828 7.51 -3.81 -18.06
C ALA A 828 5.98 -3.88 -18.09
N ASN A 829 5.32 -3.03 -17.29
CA ASN A 829 3.86 -2.97 -17.22
C ASN A 829 3.21 -2.46 -18.51
N ILE A 830 3.75 -1.41 -19.12
CA ILE A 830 3.17 -0.82 -20.34
C ILE A 830 3.47 -1.65 -21.60
N ILE A 831 4.64 -2.30 -21.67
CA ILE A 831 4.94 -3.19 -22.81
C ILE A 831 4.23 -4.55 -22.69
N ASN A 832 3.55 -4.79 -21.56
CA ASN A 832 2.86 -6.03 -21.22
C ASN A 832 3.76 -7.24 -21.51
N VAL A 833 4.91 -7.32 -20.81
CA VAL A 833 5.99 -8.31 -21.01
C VAL A 833 5.48 -9.74 -20.95
N ASN A 834 5.63 -10.51 -22.01
CA ASN A 834 5.20 -11.89 -22.12
C ASN A 834 6.36 -12.89 -21.91
N ASN A 835 6.06 -14.19 -21.80
CA ASN A 835 7.07 -15.24 -21.59
C ASN A 835 7.95 -15.53 -22.81
N LYS A 836 7.49 -15.11 -24.00
CA LYS A 836 8.19 -15.33 -25.28
C LYS A 836 9.01 -14.10 -25.70
N ASP A 837 9.01 -13.05 -24.88
CA ASP A 837 9.64 -11.81 -25.26
C ASP A 837 11.15 -11.92 -25.25
N VAL A 838 11.76 -11.32 -26.25
CA VAL A 838 13.20 -11.22 -26.41
C VAL A 838 13.52 -9.77 -26.81
N ILE A 839 14.36 -9.12 -26.01
CA ILE A 839 14.76 -7.72 -26.19
C ILE A 839 16.05 -7.66 -27.02
N LEU A 840 16.10 -6.74 -27.99
CA LEU A 840 17.35 -6.41 -28.68
C LEU A 840 18.18 -5.41 -27.87
N GLY A 841 19.40 -5.80 -27.53
CA GLY A 841 20.39 -4.95 -26.87
C GLY A 841 21.38 -4.30 -27.82
N SER A 842 20.92 -3.42 -28.71
CA SER A 842 21.79 -2.70 -29.67
C SER A 842 22.22 -1.31 -29.21
N LEU A 843 21.49 -0.68 -28.28
CA LEU A 843 21.80 0.67 -27.80
C LEU A 843 22.99 0.68 -26.84
N PRO A 844 23.86 1.72 -26.86
CA PRO A 844 25.07 1.77 -26.04
C PRO A 844 24.84 1.79 -24.52
N LEU A 845 25.72 1.12 -23.76
CA LEU A 845 25.63 1.02 -22.28
C LEU A 845 25.94 2.33 -21.53
N PHE A 846 26.60 3.30 -22.17
CA PHE A 846 26.85 4.62 -21.57
C PHE A 846 25.66 5.59 -21.72
N HIS A 847 24.57 5.15 -22.35
CA HIS A 847 23.32 5.89 -22.41
C HIS A 847 22.25 5.19 -21.57
N ALA A 848 21.45 5.97 -20.83
CA ALA A 848 20.38 5.44 -19.99
C ALA A 848 19.41 4.52 -20.75
N PHE A 849 19.14 4.83 -22.02
CA PHE A 849 18.27 4.01 -22.87
C PHE A 849 18.83 2.61 -23.10
N GLY A 850 20.14 2.47 -23.34
CA GLY A 850 20.76 1.16 -23.50
C GLY A 850 20.95 0.41 -22.18
N ILE A 851 21.45 1.07 -21.14
CA ILE A 851 21.74 0.37 -19.88
C ILE A 851 20.48 0.03 -19.09
N VAL A 852 19.48 0.90 -19.01
CA VAL A 852 18.26 0.59 -18.25
C VAL A 852 17.32 -0.31 -19.06
N VAL A 853 17.00 0.06 -20.30
CA VAL A 853 15.97 -0.67 -21.08
C VAL A 853 16.52 -1.95 -21.72
N ASN A 854 17.74 -1.93 -22.26
CA ASN A 854 18.29 -3.12 -22.92
C ASN A 854 19.08 -4.04 -21.98
N THR A 855 19.49 -3.58 -20.79
CA THR A 855 20.32 -4.39 -19.88
C THR A 855 19.65 -4.66 -18.54
N TYR A 856 19.29 -3.63 -17.76
CA TYR A 856 18.73 -3.87 -16.43
C TYR A 856 17.28 -4.36 -16.46
N LEU A 857 16.41 -3.83 -17.32
CA LEU A 857 15.04 -4.32 -17.49
C LEU A 857 14.98 -5.84 -17.74
N PRO A 858 15.71 -6.42 -18.71
CA PRO A 858 15.70 -7.88 -18.90
C PRO A 858 16.26 -8.64 -17.69
N LEU A 859 17.25 -8.10 -16.99
CA LEU A 859 17.81 -8.73 -15.78
C LEU A 859 16.87 -8.68 -14.57
N ILE A 860 16.07 -7.61 -14.43
CA ILE A 860 15.08 -7.43 -13.36
C ILE A 860 13.85 -8.32 -13.61
N GLU A 861 13.39 -8.34 -14.87
CA GLU A 861 12.17 -9.06 -15.25
C GLU A 861 12.40 -10.52 -15.63
N GLY A 862 13.64 -10.92 -15.92
CA GLY A 862 14.01 -12.25 -16.39
C GLY A 862 13.64 -12.47 -17.86
N ILE A 863 13.87 -11.46 -18.70
CA ILE A 863 13.58 -11.48 -20.13
C ILE A 863 14.88 -11.74 -20.87
N LYS A 864 14.86 -12.58 -21.90
CA LYS A 864 16.05 -12.83 -22.72
C LYS A 864 16.44 -11.54 -23.47
N CYS A 865 17.71 -11.18 -23.41
CA CYS A 865 18.28 -10.10 -24.22
C CYS A 865 19.32 -10.64 -25.21
N VAL A 866 19.32 -10.07 -26.42
CA VAL A 866 20.29 -10.40 -27.47
C VAL A 866 21.00 -9.12 -27.88
N ALA A 867 22.28 -9.00 -27.53
CA ALA A 867 23.04 -7.78 -27.67
C ALA A 867 23.87 -7.74 -28.95
N HIS A 868 24.03 -6.54 -29.49
CA HIS A 868 24.97 -6.27 -30.57
C HIS A 868 25.72 -4.95 -30.28
N PRO A 869 27.07 -4.94 -30.33
CA PRO A 869 27.86 -3.75 -29.99
C PRO A 869 27.62 -2.51 -30.84
N ASP A 870 27.29 -2.68 -32.13
CA ASP A 870 27.26 -1.59 -33.10
C ASP A 870 25.84 -1.35 -33.65
N PRO A 871 25.11 -0.34 -33.16
CA PRO A 871 23.74 -0.10 -33.62
C PRO A 871 23.65 0.27 -35.12
N THR A 872 24.76 0.63 -35.76
CA THR A 872 24.80 0.99 -37.18
C THR A 872 24.89 -0.23 -38.11
N ASP A 873 25.27 -1.40 -37.60
CA ASP A 873 25.30 -2.66 -38.36
C ASP A 873 23.90 -3.28 -38.46
N GLY A 874 23.08 -2.67 -39.32
CA GLY A 874 21.69 -3.07 -39.51
C GLY A 874 21.50 -4.51 -39.98
N LEU A 875 22.44 -5.05 -40.77
CA LEU A 875 22.32 -6.40 -41.31
C LEU A 875 22.54 -7.45 -40.21
N GLU A 876 23.56 -7.27 -39.37
CA GLU A 876 23.80 -8.21 -38.27
C GLU A 876 22.69 -8.14 -37.23
N ILE A 877 22.17 -6.95 -36.94
CA ILE A 877 20.97 -6.76 -36.11
C ILE A 877 19.78 -7.53 -36.68
N ALA A 878 19.52 -7.42 -37.98
CA ALA A 878 18.42 -8.14 -38.62
C ALA A 878 18.58 -9.66 -38.55
N LYS A 879 19.80 -10.18 -38.73
CA LYS A 879 20.09 -11.62 -38.53
C LYS A 879 19.82 -12.05 -37.09
N LEU A 880 20.20 -11.25 -36.10
CA LEU A 880 19.95 -11.56 -34.70
C LEU A 880 18.45 -11.56 -34.38
N ILE A 881 17.70 -10.59 -34.89
CA ILE A 881 16.25 -10.51 -34.73
C ILE A 881 15.60 -11.78 -35.28
N PHE A 882 15.96 -12.18 -36.49
CA PHE A 882 15.46 -13.40 -37.12
C PHE A 882 15.84 -14.67 -36.35
N LYS A 883 17.13 -14.83 -36.02
CA LYS A 883 17.70 -16.01 -35.36
C LYS A 883 17.12 -16.24 -33.97
N HIS A 884 16.95 -15.18 -33.20
CA HIS A 884 16.51 -15.26 -31.81
C HIS A 884 15.04 -14.89 -31.61
N LYS A 885 14.31 -14.62 -32.69
CA LYS A 885 12.90 -14.19 -32.69
C LYS A 885 12.68 -13.02 -31.74
N VAL A 886 13.51 -11.98 -31.89
CA VAL A 886 13.39 -10.74 -31.10
C VAL A 886 12.01 -10.14 -31.29
N THR A 887 11.37 -9.76 -30.17
CA THR A 887 10.00 -9.24 -30.15
C THR A 887 9.95 -7.74 -29.85
N PHE A 888 10.95 -7.21 -29.15
CA PHE A 888 11.02 -5.80 -28.76
C PHE A 888 12.36 -5.17 -29.14
N MET A 889 12.28 -4.05 -29.86
CA MET A 889 13.44 -3.28 -30.30
C MET A 889 13.26 -1.79 -30.01
N CYS A 890 14.32 -1.19 -29.49
CA CYS A 890 14.44 0.25 -29.31
C CYS A 890 15.50 0.81 -30.27
N GLY A 891 15.28 2.03 -30.76
CA GLY A 891 16.19 2.69 -31.71
C GLY A 891 16.02 4.20 -31.75
N THR A 892 16.80 4.84 -32.61
CA THR A 892 16.66 6.27 -32.97
C THR A 892 16.15 6.38 -34.40
N SER A 893 15.61 7.55 -34.78
CA SER A 893 15.18 7.81 -36.16
C SER A 893 16.32 7.55 -37.15
N THR A 894 17.55 7.89 -36.78
CA THR A 894 18.76 7.71 -37.58
C THR A 894 19.06 6.23 -37.81
N PHE A 895 18.97 5.39 -36.77
CA PHE A 895 19.20 3.94 -36.93
C PHE A 895 18.13 3.29 -37.79
N PHE A 896 16.85 3.63 -37.58
CA PHE A 896 15.78 3.08 -38.41
C PHE A 896 15.93 3.47 -39.88
N ARG A 897 16.37 4.70 -40.18
CA ARG A 897 16.70 5.13 -41.55
C ARG A 897 17.82 4.28 -42.17
N LEU A 898 18.87 3.95 -41.42
CA LEU A 898 19.93 3.06 -41.90
C LEU A 898 19.39 1.67 -42.26
N TYR A 899 18.47 1.13 -41.46
CA TYR A 899 17.87 -0.18 -41.71
C TYR A 899 16.96 -0.15 -42.95
N VAL A 900 16.15 0.91 -43.09
CA VAL A 900 15.30 1.14 -44.26
C VAL A 900 16.11 1.30 -45.54
N ARG A 901 17.32 1.85 -45.49
CA ARG A 901 18.19 2.01 -46.67
C ARG A 901 19.00 0.76 -47.02
N ASN A 902 19.26 -0.12 -46.05
CA ASN A 902 20.08 -1.30 -46.28
C ASN A 902 19.30 -2.38 -47.05
N GLN A 903 19.52 -2.49 -48.36
CA GLN A 903 18.84 -3.44 -49.25
C GLN A 903 19.09 -4.93 -48.88
N LYS A 904 20.15 -5.24 -48.14
CA LYS A 904 20.46 -6.62 -47.71
C LYS A 904 19.52 -7.13 -46.62
N ILE A 905 18.74 -6.25 -45.99
CA ILE A 905 17.77 -6.62 -44.94
C ILE A 905 16.46 -7.09 -45.59
N HIS A 906 16.16 -8.37 -45.47
CA HIS A 906 14.89 -8.90 -45.96
C HIS A 906 13.76 -8.61 -44.97
N PRO A 907 12.53 -8.24 -45.40
CA PRO A 907 11.44 -7.90 -44.47
C PRO A 907 11.10 -8.97 -43.43
N LEU A 908 11.17 -10.25 -43.83
CA LEU A 908 10.98 -11.40 -42.92
C LEU A 908 11.97 -11.43 -41.74
N MET A 909 13.11 -10.75 -41.84
CA MET A 909 14.05 -10.67 -40.72
C MET A 909 13.48 -9.90 -39.53
N PHE A 910 12.51 -9.00 -39.75
CA PHE A 910 11.86 -8.19 -38.72
C PHE A 910 10.46 -8.69 -38.33
N GLU A 911 10.03 -9.83 -38.89
CA GLU A 911 8.66 -10.35 -38.72
C GLU A 911 8.28 -10.56 -37.24
N SER A 912 9.20 -11.07 -36.42
CA SER A 912 8.95 -11.39 -35.01
C SER A 912 8.75 -10.16 -34.11
N LEU A 913 9.11 -8.96 -34.59
CA LEU A 913 8.96 -7.73 -33.82
C LEU A 913 7.47 -7.42 -33.62
N ARG A 914 7.05 -7.35 -32.35
CA ARG A 914 5.71 -6.88 -31.96
C ARG A 914 5.70 -5.42 -31.54
N LEU A 915 6.85 -4.91 -31.09
CA LEU A 915 7.01 -3.52 -30.64
C LEU A 915 8.35 -2.97 -31.15
N VAL A 916 8.27 -1.81 -31.81
CA VAL A 916 9.42 -1.02 -32.24
C VAL A 916 9.24 0.39 -31.68
N VAL A 917 10.18 0.84 -30.86
CA VAL A 917 10.09 2.14 -30.18
C VAL A 917 11.27 3.03 -30.56
N ALA A 918 10.97 4.23 -31.06
CA ALA A 918 11.90 5.32 -31.25
C ALA A 918 11.97 6.19 -30.00
N GLY A 919 13.18 6.61 -29.66
CA GLY A 919 13.42 7.59 -28.60
C GLY A 919 14.76 8.32 -28.80
N ALA A 920 15.12 9.12 -27.81
CA ALA A 920 16.31 9.98 -27.77
C ALA A 920 16.34 11.13 -28.81
N GLU A 921 15.62 11.04 -29.93
CA GLU A 921 15.47 12.12 -30.92
C GLU A 921 14.06 12.12 -31.53
N LYS A 922 13.67 13.23 -32.16
CA LYS A 922 12.41 13.35 -32.89
C LYS A 922 12.39 12.32 -34.03
N LEU A 923 11.33 11.52 -34.10
CA LEU A 923 11.14 10.59 -35.21
C LEU A 923 10.76 11.38 -36.46
N ARG A 924 11.48 11.18 -37.56
CA ARG A 924 11.10 11.78 -38.84
C ARG A 924 9.94 11.01 -39.46
N GLU A 925 8.99 11.74 -40.02
CA GLU A 925 7.77 11.15 -40.59
C GLU A 925 8.08 10.26 -41.81
N ASP A 926 9.04 10.65 -42.65
CA ASP A 926 9.49 9.85 -43.79
C ASP A 926 10.03 8.48 -43.35
N VAL A 927 10.90 8.46 -42.33
CA VAL A 927 11.45 7.22 -41.77
C VAL A 927 10.34 6.31 -41.23
N LYS A 928 9.33 6.89 -40.57
CA LYS A 928 8.18 6.14 -40.04
C LYS A 928 7.36 5.49 -41.17
N ILE A 929 7.06 6.25 -42.22
CA ILE A 929 6.31 5.78 -43.38
C ILE A 929 7.10 4.69 -44.12
N ASP A 930 8.38 4.92 -44.39
CA ASP A 930 9.20 3.99 -45.16
C ASP A 930 9.48 2.70 -44.39
N PHE A 931 9.68 2.78 -43.07
CA PHE A 931 9.84 1.59 -42.23
C PHE A 931 8.57 0.75 -42.23
N LYS A 932 7.39 1.39 -42.13
CA LYS A 932 6.10 0.69 -42.22
C LYS A 932 5.89 0.07 -43.59
N LYS A 933 6.16 0.82 -44.67
CA LYS A 933 6.01 0.36 -46.05
C LYS A 933 6.90 -0.86 -46.34
N ARG A 934 8.14 -0.83 -45.86
CA ARG A 934 9.13 -1.89 -46.13
C ARG A 934 8.96 -3.12 -45.22
N PHE A 935 8.71 -2.92 -43.93
CA PHE A 935 8.74 -3.99 -42.93
C PHE A 935 7.37 -4.35 -42.36
N GLY A 936 6.31 -3.59 -42.65
CA GLY A 936 4.96 -3.81 -42.12
C GLY A 936 4.85 -3.54 -40.61
N LYS A 937 5.76 -2.74 -40.04
CA LYS A 937 5.85 -2.46 -38.60
C LYS A 937 5.70 -0.98 -38.33
N ASP A 938 4.89 -0.63 -37.33
CA ASP A 938 4.79 0.73 -36.82
C ASP A 938 5.97 1.04 -35.89
N ILE A 939 6.53 2.24 -36.00
CA ILE A 939 7.47 2.80 -35.02
C ILE A 939 6.66 3.68 -34.06
N LEU A 940 6.66 3.30 -32.79
CA LEU A 940 6.05 4.05 -31.69
C LEU A 940 7.07 5.06 -31.13
N GLU A 941 6.63 6.22 -30.68
CA GLU A 941 7.50 7.23 -30.07
C GLU A 941 7.41 7.20 -28.55
N GLY A 942 8.54 7.37 -27.87
CA GLY A 942 8.61 7.57 -26.43
C GLY A 942 9.59 8.67 -26.06
N PHE A 943 9.31 9.35 -24.94
CA PHE A 943 10.13 10.45 -24.46
C PHE A 943 10.59 10.25 -23.01
N GLY A 944 11.80 10.72 -22.77
CA GLY A 944 12.34 10.97 -21.46
C GLY A 944 13.84 11.26 -21.55
N THR A 945 14.45 11.48 -20.39
CA THR A 945 15.85 11.93 -20.26
C THR A 945 16.63 10.99 -19.33
N THR A 946 17.95 11.09 -19.34
CA THR A 946 18.81 10.30 -18.42
C THR A 946 18.41 10.53 -16.95
N GLU A 947 18.01 11.76 -16.63
CA GLU A 947 17.51 12.22 -15.33
C GLU A 947 16.16 11.60 -14.91
N THR A 948 15.51 10.87 -15.82
CA THR A 948 14.25 10.12 -15.57
C THR A 948 14.39 8.61 -15.80
N SER A 949 15.62 8.10 -15.85
CA SER A 949 16.00 6.68 -15.81
C SER A 949 15.53 5.65 -16.88
N PRO A 950 15.31 5.93 -18.19
CA PRO A 950 15.10 7.20 -18.85
C PRO A 950 13.65 7.43 -19.32
N VAL A 951 12.75 6.46 -19.21
CA VAL A 951 11.45 6.56 -19.89
C VAL A 951 10.46 7.31 -19.01
N ALA A 952 9.81 8.35 -19.53
CA ALA A 952 8.75 9.07 -18.83
C ALA A 952 7.38 8.90 -19.52
N THR A 953 7.39 8.83 -20.86
CA THR A 953 6.20 8.62 -21.69
C THR A 953 6.46 7.62 -22.80
N CYS A 954 5.41 6.97 -23.29
CA CYS A 954 5.51 6.09 -24.45
C CYS A 954 4.17 5.97 -25.17
N ASN A 955 4.17 5.96 -26.50
CA ASN A 955 3.02 5.52 -27.29
C ASN A 955 2.94 3.99 -27.25
N LEU A 956 1.72 3.47 -27.23
CA LEU A 956 1.42 2.03 -27.26
C LEU A 956 0.52 1.68 -28.44
N PRO A 957 0.52 0.42 -28.91
CA PRO A 957 -0.44 -0.02 -29.90
C PRO A 957 -1.88 0.17 -29.43
N ASN A 958 -2.78 0.48 -30.37
CA ASN A 958 -4.22 0.47 -30.11
C ASN A 958 -4.69 -0.97 -29.85
N VAL A 959 -5.66 -1.14 -28.97
CA VAL A 959 -6.20 -2.46 -28.62
C VAL A 959 -7.71 -2.49 -28.88
N MET A 960 -8.16 -3.42 -29.73
CA MET A 960 -9.58 -3.65 -29.99
C MET A 960 -10.21 -4.49 -28.89
N ALA A 961 -11.40 -4.09 -28.47
CA ALA A 961 -12.20 -4.76 -27.48
C ALA A 961 -13.23 -5.71 -28.11
N PRO A 962 -13.74 -6.72 -27.37
CA PRO A 962 -14.76 -7.64 -27.88
C PRO A 962 -16.10 -6.96 -28.24
N ASP A 963 -16.36 -5.77 -27.69
CA ASP A 963 -17.52 -4.92 -27.98
C ASP A 963 -17.25 -3.94 -29.15
N PHE A 964 -16.20 -4.19 -29.93
CA PHE A 964 -15.75 -3.39 -31.08
C PHE A 964 -15.31 -1.96 -30.73
N THR A 965 -15.14 -1.63 -29.46
CA THR A 965 -14.51 -0.37 -29.05
C THR A 965 -12.98 -0.45 -29.16
N VAL A 966 -12.30 0.68 -29.34
CA VAL A 966 -10.83 0.73 -29.44
C VAL A 966 -10.27 1.50 -28.25
N GLN A 967 -9.36 0.89 -27.49
CA GLN A 967 -8.53 1.61 -26.54
C GLN A 967 -7.37 2.25 -27.30
N ILE A 968 -7.39 3.58 -27.40
CA ILE A 968 -6.35 4.37 -28.06
C ILE A 968 -5.08 4.31 -27.20
N GLY A 969 -3.99 3.80 -27.78
CA GLY A 969 -2.68 3.74 -27.15
C GLY A 969 -1.70 4.76 -27.71
N GLN A 970 -1.99 5.35 -28.87
CA GLN A 970 -1.12 6.30 -29.57
C GLN A 970 -1.92 7.40 -30.27
N LYS A 971 -1.31 8.58 -30.38
CA LYS A 971 -1.78 9.69 -31.24
C LYS A 971 -0.62 10.19 -32.11
N ALA A 972 -0.90 10.47 -33.38
CA ALA A 972 0.10 10.99 -34.31
C ALA A 972 0.69 12.32 -33.81
N GLY A 973 2.01 12.48 -33.90
CA GLY A 973 2.73 13.67 -33.44
C GLY A 973 2.95 13.76 -31.92
N THR A 974 2.50 12.77 -31.15
CA THR A 974 2.70 12.72 -29.69
C THR A 974 3.82 11.76 -29.33
N VAL A 975 4.41 11.92 -28.14
CA VAL A 975 5.37 10.96 -27.54
C VAL A 975 4.71 10.02 -26.53
N GLY A 976 3.39 9.99 -26.53
CA GLY A 976 2.57 9.11 -25.70
C GLY A 976 2.18 9.67 -24.34
N MET A 977 1.59 8.80 -23.51
CA MET A 977 1.13 9.15 -22.17
C MET A 977 2.21 8.87 -21.13
N ALA A 978 2.09 9.50 -19.96
CA ALA A 978 2.92 9.22 -18.80
C ALA A 978 2.82 7.74 -18.40
N ILE A 979 3.98 7.10 -18.22
CA ILE A 979 4.02 5.70 -17.77
C ILE A 979 3.51 5.60 -16.31
N PRO A 980 2.89 4.47 -15.89
CA PRO A 980 2.27 4.35 -14.56
C PRO A 980 3.22 4.76 -13.44
N GLY A 981 2.77 5.61 -12.52
CA GLY A 981 3.62 6.12 -11.44
C GLY A 981 4.43 7.39 -11.79
N THR A 982 4.16 7.98 -12.96
CA THR A 982 4.74 9.25 -13.41
C THR A 982 3.67 10.33 -13.48
N THR A 983 4.00 11.51 -12.95
CA THR A 983 3.23 12.74 -13.14
C THR A 983 3.98 13.63 -14.13
N ILE A 984 3.28 14.13 -15.14
CA ILE A 984 3.79 15.14 -16.08
C ILE A 984 2.89 16.36 -15.97
N LYS A 985 3.51 17.54 -15.86
CA LYS A 985 2.81 18.82 -15.88
C LYS A 985 3.45 19.75 -16.89
N ILE A 986 2.61 20.61 -17.44
CA ILE A 986 3.03 21.74 -18.26
C ILE A 986 2.90 22.97 -17.40
N VAL A 987 3.99 23.72 -17.24
CA VAL A 987 4.03 24.90 -16.39
C VAL A 987 4.56 26.11 -17.15
N ASP A 988 4.16 27.30 -16.73
CA ASP A 988 4.81 28.52 -17.18
C ASP A 988 6.29 28.50 -16.73
N PRO A 989 7.25 28.76 -17.64
CA PRO A 989 8.68 28.61 -17.34
C PRO A 989 9.21 29.60 -16.30
N MET A 990 8.50 30.71 -16.02
CA MET A 990 8.95 31.74 -15.08
C MET A 990 8.30 31.56 -13.70
N SER A 991 6.97 31.51 -13.67
CA SER A 991 6.15 31.41 -12.45
C SER A 991 6.02 29.98 -11.92
N PHE A 992 6.23 28.96 -12.78
CA PHE A 992 5.95 27.54 -12.47
C PHE A 992 4.49 27.25 -12.13
N GLU A 993 3.56 28.13 -12.54
CA GLU A 993 2.13 27.86 -12.47
C GLU A 993 1.72 26.84 -13.54
N GLU A 994 0.79 25.97 -13.19
CA GLU A 994 0.31 24.88 -14.07
C GLU A 994 -0.61 25.45 -15.16
N LEU A 995 -0.30 25.14 -16.41
CA LEU A 995 -1.05 25.59 -17.58
C LEU A 995 -2.23 24.65 -17.89
N LYS A 996 -3.20 25.15 -18.65
CA LYS A 996 -4.38 24.35 -19.04
C LYS A 996 -3.98 23.30 -20.09
N PRO A 997 -4.80 22.23 -20.26
CA PRO A 997 -4.59 21.28 -21.34
C PRO A 997 -4.46 21.96 -22.70
N ASN A 998 -3.58 21.42 -23.55
CA ASN A 998 -3.20 21.95 -24.86
C ASN A 998 -2.43 23.29 -24.88
N GLU A 999 -2.25 23.98 -23.75
CA GLU A 999 -1.36 25.13 -23.68
C GLU A 999 0.11 24.68 -23.68
N GLU A 1000 0.97 25.50 -24.30
CA GLU A 1000 2.38 25.18 -24.45
C GLU A 1000 3.22 25.78 -23.32
N GLY A 1001 4.05 24.97 -22.68
CA GLY A 1001 4.92 25.44 -21.60
C GLY A 1001 6.06 24.49 -21.30
N MET A 1002 6.73 24.71 -20.17
CA MET A 1002 7.82 23.89 -19.67
C MET A 1002 7.30 22.53 -19.19
N ILE A 1003 7.89 21.46 -19.70
CA ILE A 1003 7.57 20.10 -19.25
C ILE A 1003 8.31 19.83 -17.94
N VAL A 1004 7.57 19.49 -16.89
CA VAL A 1004 8.12 19.04 -15.61
C VAL A 1004 7.63 17.64 -15.27
N ILE A 1005 8.52 16.82 -14.73
CA ILE A 1005 8.29 15.38 -14.50
C ILE A 1005 8.52 15.05 -13.02
N SER A 1006 7.60 14.31 -12.41
CA SER A 1006 7.77 13.74 -11.08
C SER A 1006 7.45 12.24 -11.09
N GLY A 1007 8.14 11.46 -10.26
CA GLY A 1007 7.95 10.02 -10.19
C GLY A 1007 9.14 9.33 -9.54
N ILE A 1008 9.05 8.01 -9.39
CA ILE A 1008 10.14 7.20 -8.81
C ILE A 1008 11.39 7.18 -9.68
N GLN A 1009 11.25 7.45 -10.98
CA GLN A 1009 12.33 7.39 -11.95
C GLN A 1009 13.21 8.65 -11.99
N VAL A 1010 12.81 9.73 -11.32
CA VAL A 1010 13.57 10.99 -11.26
C VAL A 1010 14.87 10.78 -10.47
N MET A 1011 15.99 11.22 -11.05
CA MET A 1011 17.34 11.09 -10.51
C MET A 1011 17.50 11.66 -9.09
N LYS A 1012 18.61 11.30 -8.45
CA LYS A 1012 19.00 11.89 -7.16
C LYS A 1012 19.52 13.33 -7.32
N GLY A 1013 20.28 13.58 -8.37
CA GLY A 1013 20.90 14.88 -8.65
C GLY A 1013 22.11 14.77 -9.58
N TYR A 1014 22.78 15.90 -9.77
CA TYR A 1014 24.07 15.95 -10.46
C TYR A 1014 25.23 15.74 -9.49
N LEU A 1015 26.17 14.89 -9.90
CA LEU A 1015 27.34 14.51 -9.12
C LEU A 1015 28.15 15.73 -8.70
N GLY A 1016 28.28 15.94 -7.38
CA GLY A 1016 29.09 17.01 -6.81
C GLY A 1016 28.64 18.43 -7.18
N ASN A 1017 27.41 18.60 -7.69
CA ASN A 1017 26.90 19.90 -8.13
C ASN A 1017 25.49 20.17 -7.57
N GLU A 1018 25.44 20.60 -6.31
CA GLU A 1018 24.18 20.91 -5.62
C GLU A 1018 23.43 22.10 -6.22
N GLU A 1019 24.14 23.11 -6.72
CA GLU A 1019 23.54 24.31 -7.30
C GLU A 1019 22.71 23.94 -8.53
N LYS A 1020 23.32 23.27 -9.53
CA LYS A 1020 22.59 22.80 -10.72
C LYS A 1020 21.51 21.79 -10.38
N THR A 1021 21.72 21.00 -9.32
CA THR A 1021 20.69 20.06 -8.85
C THR A 1021 19.45 20.82 -8.36
N LYS A 1022 19.62 21.88 -7.57
CA LYS A 1022 18.52 22.73 -7.09
C LYS A 1022 17.84 23.52 -8.21
N GLU A 1023 18.59 23.89 -9.25
CA GLU A 1023 18.03 24.55 -10.44
C GLU A 1023 17.04 23.67 -11.19
N VAL A 1024 17.36 22.39 -11.39
CA VAL A 1024 16.53 21.47 -12.19
C VAL A 1024 15.56 20.64 -11.36
N LEU A 1025 15.83 20.41 -10.07
CA LEU A 1025 14.93 19.70 -9.15
C LEU A 1025 14.21 20.70 -8.24
N LYS A 1026 13.00 21.09 -8.64
CA LYS A 1026 12.18 22.05 -7.87
C LYS A 1026 11.08 21.35 -7.08
N THR A 1027 10.81 21.85 -5.88
CA THR A 1027 9.68 21.39 -5.07
C THR A 1027 8.47 22.27 -5.31
N ILE A 1028 7.44 21.71 -5.95
CA ILE A 1028 6.17 22.38 -6.25
C ILE A 1028 5.06 21.70 -5.44
N LYS A 1029 4.35 22.45 -4.58
CA LYS A 1029 3.27 21.94 -3.71
C LYS A 1029 3.69 20.69 -2.89
N GLY A 1030 4.94 20.65 -2.41
CA GLY A 1030 5.48 19.56 -1.60
C GLY A 1030 5.92 18.30 -2.36
N LYS A 1031 5.99 18.35 -3.70
CA LYS A 1031 6.52 17.28 -4.56
C LYS A 1031 7.72 17.78 -5.36
N THR A 1032 8.73 16.95 -5.50
CA THR A 1032 9.92 17.25 -6.31
C THR A 1032 9.66 16.92 -7.78
N TYR A 1033 9.88 17.89 -8.65
CA TYR A 1033 9.78 17.80 -10.09
C TYR A 1033 11.15 18.07 -10.73
N TYR A 1034 11.48 17.30 -11.77
CA TYR A 1034 12.57 17.57 -12.68
C TYR A 1034 12.10 18.47 -13.82
N ILE A 1035 12.85 19.55 -14.06
CA ILE A 1035 12.64 20.49 -15.15
C ILE A 1035 13.45 19.99 -16.35
N THR A 1036 12.74 19.63 -17.41
CA THR A 1036 13.35 19.01 -18.60
C THR A 1036 14.12 19.98 -19.50
N GLY A 1037 13.75 21.26 -19.47
CA GLY A 1037 14.19 22.24 -20.47
C GLY A 1037 13.50 22.10 -21.83
N ASP A 1038 12.55 21.17 -21.95
CA ASP A 1038 11.75 20.92 -23.15
C ASP A 1038 10.41 21.66 -23.05
N LYS A 1039 9.97 22.28 -24.15
CA LYS A 1039 8.66 22.91 -24.30
C LYS A 1039 7.70 21.91 -24.92
N GLY A 1040 6.51 21.77 -24.34
CA GLY A 1040 5.48 20.87 -24.84
C GLY A 1040 4.09 21.20 -24.35
N LYS A 1041 3.13 20.34 -24.72
CA LYS A 1041 1.73 20.42 -24.29
C LYS A 1041 1.17 19.03 -24.03
N VAL A 1042 0.25 18.92 -23.08
CA VAL A 1042 -0.49 17.69 -22.76
C VAL A 1042 -1.96 17.90 -23.13
N ASP A 1043 -2.55 16.97 -23.86
CA ASP A 1043 -3.97 17.03 -24.23
C ASP A 1043 -4.90 16.54 -23.10
N GLU A 1044 -6.22 16.63 -23.30
CA GLU A 1044 -7.22 16.21 -22.30
C GLU A 1044 -7.15 14.71 -21.96
N ASP A 1045 -6.59 13.89 -22.87
CA ASP A 1045 -6.41 12.46 -22.69
C ASP A 1045 -5.07 12.11 -22.02
N GLY A 1046 -4.18 13.08 -21.82
CA GLY A 1046 -2.87 12.90 -21.18
C GLY A 1046 -1.73 12.55 -22.15
N PHE A 1047 -1.92 12.70 -23.46
CA PHE A 1047 -0.84 12.52 -24.44
C PHE A 1047 0.05 13.76 -24.49
N LEU A 1048 1.37 13.56 -24.37
CA LEU A 1048 2.37 14.60 -24.43
C LEU A 1048 2.82 14.84 -25.88
N THR A 1049 2.90 16.11 -26.27
CA THR A 1049 3.54 16.56 -27.52
C THR A 1049 4.76 17.40 -27.18
N ILE A 1050 5.91 17.05 -27.75
CA ILE A 1050 7.14 17.85 -27.64
C ILE A 1050 7.17 18.85 -28.79
N ILE A 1051 7.32 20.14 -28.47
CA ILE A 1051 7.37 21.22 -29.47
C ILE A 1051 8.82 21.47 -29.87
N ASP A 1052 9.66 21.85 -28.90
CA ASP A 1052 11.09 22.03 -29.08
C ASP A 1052 11.79 22.17 -27.71
N ARG A 1053 13.10 22.33 -27.68
CA ARG A 1053 13.86 22.73 -26.49
C ARG A 1053 13.90 24.24 -26.34
N TYR A 1054 13.81 24.75 -25.11
CA TYR A 1054 13.96 26.19 -24.85
C TYR A 1054 15.31 26.74 -25.37
N SER A 1055 16.37 25.93 -25.38
CA SER A 1055 17.67 26.30 -25.94
C SER A 1055 17.72 26.34 -27.48
N ARG A 1056 16.72 25.80 -28.16
CA ARG A 1056 16.58 25.77 -29.63
C ARG A 1056 15.52 26.76 -30.15
N PHE A 1057 15.18 27.77 -29.34
CA PHE A 1057 14.42 28.92 -29.81
C PHE A 1057 15.35 30.11 -30.07
N ALA A 1058 15.12 30.80 -31.18
CA ALA A 1058 15.64 32.14 -31.41
C ALA A 1058 14.66 33.17 -30.83
N LYS A 1059 15.15 34.15 -30.07
CA LYS A 1059 14.36 35.27 -29.55
C LYS A 1059 14.47 36.45 -30.52
N LEU A 1060 13.48 36.60 -31.40
CA LEU A 1060 13.47 37.61 -32.46
C LEU A 1060 12.37 38.64 -32.17
N GLY A 1061 12.75 39.87 -31.81
CA GLY A 1061 11.79 40.96 -31.62
C GLY A 1061 10.73 40.69 -30.54
N GLY A 1062 11.07 39.92 -29.51
CA GLY A 1062 10.15 39.53 -28.43
C GLY A 1062 9.41 38.22 -28.65
N GLU A 1063 9.45 37.63 -29.85
CA GLU A 1063 8.86 36.31 -30.14
C GLU A 1063 9.90 35.19 -30.04
N MET A 1064 9.47 34.01 -29.60
CA MET A 1064 10.30 32.80 -29.61
C MET A 1064 10.01 31.97 -30.86
N VAL A 1065 10.99 31.90 -31.76
CA VAL A 1065 10.92 31.13 -33.00
C VAL A 1065 11.66 29.81 -32.85
N SER A 1066 10.95 28.67 -33.01
CA SER A 1066 11.56 27.34 -32.98
C SER A 1066 12.48 27.15 -34.18
N LEU A 1067 13.77 26.89 -33.91
CA LEU A 1067 14.75 26.60 -34.95
C LEU A 1067 14.43 25.27 -35.65
N THR A 1068 13.89 24.30 -34.92
CA THR A 1068 13.45 23.01 -35.51
C THR A 1068 12.28 23.20 -36.48
N SER A 1069 11.34 24.10 -36.18
CA SER A 1069 10.22 24.43 -37.08
C SER A 1069 10.71 25.08 -38.38
N VAL A 1070 11.74 25.92 -38.29
CA VAL A 1070 12.43 26.50 -39.46
C VAL A 1070 13.10 25.40 -40.29
N GLU A 1071 13.82 24.48 -39.63
CA GLU A 1071 14.44 23.31 -40.28
C GLU A 1071 13.41 22.42 -40.99
N ASP A 1072 12.26 22.13 -40.35
CA ASP A 1072 11.19 21.31 -40.92
C ASP A 1072 10.56 21.98 -42.17
N LYS A 1073 10.35 23.30 -42.16
CA LYS A 1073 9.86 24.04 -43.33
C LYS A 1073 10.88 24.05 -44.47
N ILE A 1074 12.15 24.30 -44.17
CA ILE A 1074 13.24 24.26 -45.17
C ILE A 1074 13.34 22.85 -45.78
N SER A 1075 13.25 21.80 -44.96
CA SER A 1075 13.27 20.42 -45.43
C SER A 1075 12.14 20.12 -46.43
N LYS A 1076 10.96 20.74 -46.27
CA LYS A 1076 9.83 20.59 -47.19
C LYS A 1076 10.07 21.36 -48.50
N ILE A 1077 10.56 22.60 -48.42
CA ILE A 1077 10.86 23.45 -49.60
C ILE A 1077 11.93 22.83 -50.49
N LEU A 1078 12.94 22.23 -49.86
CA LEU A 1078 14.03 21.58 -50.57
C LEU A 1078 13.60 20.31 -51.30
N GLU A 1079 12.36 19.82 -51.07
CA GLU A 1079 11.83 18.58 -51.64
C GLU A 1079 12.88 17.46 -51.64
N LEU A 1080 13.65 17.32 -50.55
CA LEU A 1080 14.85 16.49 -50.52
C LEU A 1080 14.50 15.05 -50.90
N LYS A 1081 14.70 14.71 -52.18
CA LYS A 1081 14.59 13.35 -52.71
C LYS A 1081 15.76 12.53 -52.15
N GLU A 1082 15.60 11.21 -52.16
CA GLU A 1082 16.42 10.24 -51.42
C GLU A 1082 17.96 10.35 -51.58
N ASP A 1083 18.43 11.05 -52.63
CA ASP A 1083 19.83 11.26 -53.04
C ASP A 1083 20.45 12.66 -52.75
N SER A 1084 19.75 13.57 -52.07
CA SER A 1084 20.36 14.88 -51.76
C SER A 1084 21.47 14.73 -50.70
N SER A 1085 22.72 15.01 -51.06
CA SER A 1085 23.88 15.11 -50.15
C SER A 1085 23.83 16.34 -49.22
N VAL A 1086 22.81 17.18 -49.38
CA VAL A 1086 22.61 18.44 -48.64
C VAL A 1086 22.31 18.18 -47.16
N ASP A 1087 23.12 18.76 -46.27
CA ASP A 1087 22.90 18.75 -44.83
C ASP A 1087 22.84 20.19 -44.30
N PHE A 1088 21.96 20.49 -43.35
CA PHE A 1088 21.77 21.85 -42.84
C PHE A 1088 21.33 21.90 -41.39
N ILE A 1089 21.62 23.00 -40.68
CA ILE A 1089 21.15 23.24 -39.31
C ILE A 1089 20.83 24.73 -39.12
N ALA A 1090 19.73 25.04 -38.45
CA ALA A 1090 19.40 26.39 -38.05
C ALA A 1090 19.96 26.67 -36.65
N THR A 1091 20.63 27.81 -36.50
CA THR A 1091 21.13 28.32 -35.22
C THR A 1091 20.75 29.78 -35.05
N ASN A 1092 20.90 30.29 -33.83
CA ASN A 1092 20.71 31.69 -33.48
C ASN A 1092 22.04 32.35 -33.08
N VAL A 1093 22.23 33.60 -33.50
CA VAL A 1093 23.33 34.47 -33.06
C VAL A 1093 22.76 35.82 -32.61
N GLU A 1094 23.49 36.58 -31.81
CA GLU A 1094 23.06 37.90 -31.34
C GLU A 1094 22.91 38.88 -32.53
N ASP A 1095 21.89 39.73 -32.45
CA ASP A 1095 21.57 40.75 -33.45
C ASP A 1095 21.17 42.05 -32.74
N GLU A 1096 21.82 43.16 -33.08
CA GLU A 1096 21.62 44.45 -32.42
C GLU A 1096 20.18 45.01 -32.58
N LYS A 1097 19.44 44.61 -33.62
CA LYS A 1097 18.10 45.13 -33.91
C LYS A 1097 16.99 44.25 -33.35
N LYS A 1098 17.16 42.92 -33.42
CA LYS A 1098 16.11 41.96 -33.07
C LYS A 1098 16.41 41.14 -31.82
N GLY A 1099 17.53 41.39 -31.15
CA GLY A 1099 18.04 40.61 -30.03
C GLY A 1099 18.85 39.41 -30.52
N GLU A 1100 18.21 38.55 -31.31
CA GLU A 1100 18.88 37.47 -32.04
C GLU A 1100 18.53 37.52 -33.54
N LYS A 1101 19.27 36.77 -34.36
CA LYS A 1101 18.93 36.45 -35.76
C LYS A 1101 19.14 34.97 -36.02
N ILE A 1102 18.40 34.42 -36.98
CA ILE A 1102 18.53 33.02 -37.42
C ILE A 1102 19.60 32.93 -38.51
N VAL A 1103 20.54 32.00 -38.36
CA VAL A 1103 21.55 31.64 -39.35
C VAL A 1103 21.35 30.17 -39.73
N LEU A 1104 21.24 29.90 -41.03
CA LEU A 1104 21.20 28.55 -41.57
C LEU A 1104 22.60 28.16 -42.04
N LEU A 1105 23.20 27.13 -41.42
CA LEU A 1105 24.40 26.52 -41.98
C LEU A 1105 23.97 25.41 -42.94
N ILE A 1106 24.55 25.34 -44.12
CA ILE A 1106 24.26 24.33 -45.14
C ILE A 1106 25.54 23.79 -45.75
N SER A 1107 25.65 22.49 -45.98
CA SER A 1107 26.80 21.83 -46.59
C SER A 1107 26.42 21.08 -47.87
N ASN A 1108 27.44 20.78 -48.68
CA ASN A 1108 27.31 20.07 -49.96
C ASN A 1108 26.41 20.78 -50.98
N VAL A 1109 26.47 22.11 -51.03
CA VAL A 1109 25.75 22.99 -51.96
C VAL A 1109 26.68 24.09 -52.49
N ASP A 1110 26.33 24.68 -53.62
CA ASP A 1110 27.00 25.85 -54.21
C ASP A 1110 26.21 27.15 -53.92
N GLU A 1111 26.78 28.30 -54.31
CA GLU A 1111 26.15 29.61 -54.10
C GLU A 1111 24.84 29.77 -54.90
N ASP A 1112 24.76 29.22 -56.10
CA ASP A 1112 23.55 29.25 -56.95
C ASP A 1112 22.39 28.51 -56.28
N PHE A 1113 22.66 27.36 -55.66
CA PHE A 1113 21.67 26.64 -54.88
C PHE A 1113 21.17 27.45 -53.69
N VAL A 1114 22.06 28.14 -52.98
CA VAL A 1114 21.67 29.00 -51.85
C VAL A 1114 20.85 30.19 -52.31
N ALA A 1115 21.17 30.80 -53.45
CA ALA A 1115 20.38 31.90 -54.02
C ALA A 1115 18.95 31.44 -54.36
N ASN A 1116 18.80 30.29 -55.02
CA ASN A 1116 17.51 29.69 -55.33
C ASN A 1116 16.75 29.30 -54.04
N LEU A 1117 17.44 28.71 -53.07
CA LEU A 1117 16.85 28.37 -51.77
C LEU A 1117 16.34 29.62 -51.04
N LYS A 1118 17.08 30.73 -51.09
CA LYS A 1118 16.67 32.00 -50.48
C LYS A 1118 15.39 32.54 -51.12
N GLU A 1119 15.28 32.48 -52.44
CA GLU A 1119 14.07 32.86 -53.17
C GLU A 1119 12.87 31.96 -52.82
N LYS A 1120 13.08 30.64 -52.79
CA LYS A 1120 12.05 29.69 -52.38
C LYS A 1120 11.61 29.89 -50.92
N ILE A 1121 12.53 30.18 -50.01
CA ILE A 1121 12.21 30.48 -48.60
C ILE A 1121 11.35 31.75 -48.53
N LEU A 1122 11.73 32.82 -49.24
CA LEU A 1122 10.97 34.07 -49.27
C LEU A 1122 9.54 33.88 -49.78
N ASN A 1123 9.33 32.98 -50.74
CA ASN A 1123 8.01 32.71 -51.33
C ASN A 1123 7.16 31.73 -50.50
N ASN A 1124 7.76 30.86 -49.66
CA ASN A 1124 7.04 29.79 -48.94
C ASN A 1124 6.96 30.00 -47.41
N PHE A 1125 7.66 30.98 -46.85
CA PHE A 1125 7.59 31.27 -45.42
C PHE A 1125 6.56 32.36 -45.12
N ASP A 1126 5.42 31.97 -44.56
CA ASP A 1126 4.36 32.92 -44.17
C ASP A 1126 4.78 33.88 -43.03
N ASN A 1127 5.64 33.41 -42.11
CA ASN A 1127 6.17 34.21 -41.01
C ASN A 1127 7.58 34.72 -41.35
N LYS A 1128 7.70 36.04 -41.54
CA LYS A 1128 8.97 36.71 -41.85
C LYS A 1128 10.04 36.57 -40.76
N LEU A 1129 9.66 36.32 -39.50
CA LEU A 1129 10.60 36.07 -38.41
C LEU A 1129 11.25 34.69 -38.50
N MET A 1130 10.61 33.73 -39.18
CA MET A 1130 11.16 32.38 -39.38
C MET A 1130 12.21 32.32 -40.50
N ILE A 1131 12.31 33.35 -41.33
CA ILE A 1131 13.24 33.39 -42.46
C ILE A 1131 14.67 33.55 -41.92
N PRO A 1132 15.60 32.62 -42.22
CA PRO A 1132 17.01 32.79 -41.89
C PRO A 1132 17.53 34.12 -42.43
N SER A 1133 18.10 34.94 -41.56
CA SER A 1133 18.68 36.24 -41.94
C SER A 1133 19.96 36.04 -42.75
N GLU A 1134 20.62 34.90 -42.57
CA GLU A 1134 21.87 34.54 -43.22
C GLU A 1134 21.89 33.04 -43.51
N ILE A 1135 22.40 32.66 -44.68
CA ILE A 1135 22.65 31.26 -45.05
C ILE A 1135 24.15 31.15 -45.34
N LYS A 1136 24.88 30.35 -44.55
CA LYS A 1136 26.32 30.16 -44.69
C LYS A 1136 26.61 28.76 -45.23
N ILE A 1137 27.38 28.70 -46.31
CA ILE A 1137 27.90 27.44 -46.84
C ILE A 1137 29.07 27.00 -45.97
N VAL A 1138 28.98 25.79 -45.40
CA VAL A 1138 30.03 25.17 -44.58
C VAL A 1138 30.50 23.87 -45.19
N LYS A 1139 31.77 23.52 -44.95
CA LYS A 1139 32.37 22.28 -45.49
C LYS A 1139 31.62 21.03 -45.03
N ASP A 1140 31.22 20.98 -43.76
CA ASP A 1140 30.36 19.93 -43.21
C ASP A 1140 29.61 20.46 -41.97
N ILE A 1141 28.46 19.88 -41.66
CA ILE A 1141 27.67 20.22 -40.47
C ILE A 1141 28.25 19.45 -39.27
N PRO A 1142 28.66 20.14 -38.17
CA PRO A 1142 29.18 19.47 -36.98
C PRO A 1142 28.23 18.40 -36.44
N LYS A 1143 28.76 17.23 -36.12
CA LYS A 1143 28.01 16.08 -35.56
C LYS A 1143 28.68 15.57 -34.29
N LEU A 1144 27.86 15.17 -33.32
CA LEU A 1144 28.29 14.44 -32.12
C LEU A 1144 28.66 13.00 -32.49
N GLY A 1145 29.42 12.32 -31.63
CA GLY A 1145 29.76 10.89 -31.80
C GLY A 1145 28.56 9.93 -31.86
N SER A 1146 27.36 10.42 -31.52
CA SER A 1146 26.07 9.72 -31.68
C SER A 1146 25.45 9.84 -33.07
N GLY A 1147 26.03 10.65 -33.97
CA GLY A 1147 25.49 10.96 -35.30
C GLY A 1147 24.52 12.14 -35.34
N LYS A 1148 24.15 12.71 -34.18
CA LYS A 1148 23.30 13.91 -34.08
C LYS A 1148 24.06 15.18 -34.45
N LYS A 1149 23.38 16.17 -35.02
CA LYS A 1149 23.95 17.49 -35.28
C LYS A 1149 24.34 18.19 -33.97
N ASP A 1150 25.55 18.73 -33.91
CA ASP A 1150 26.07 19.45 -32.74
C ASP A 1150 25.69 20.93 -32.82
N PHE A 1151 24.65 21.29 -32.08
CA PHE A 1151 24.11 22.65 -32.06
C PHE A 1151 25.12 23.69 -31.53
N ASN A 1152 25.92 23.35 -30.53
CA ASN A 1152 26.87 24.29 -29.92
C ASN A 1152 28.03 24.58 -30.87
N ALA A 1153 28.61 23.53 -31.46
CA ALA A 1153 29.64 23.68 -32.48
C ALA A 1153 29.12 24.44 -33.71
N SER A 1154 27.88 24.15 -34.13
CA SER A 1154 27.23 24.87 -35.24
C SER A 1154 26.99 26.35 -34.89
N LYS A 1155 26.60 26.67 -33.67
CA LYS A 1155 26.43 28.06 -33.22
C LYS A 1155 27.73 28.85 -33.23
N LEU A 1156 28.86 28.21 -32.88
CA LEU A 1156 30.19 28.80 -32.99
C LEU A 1156 30.56 29.07 -34.45
N LEU A 1157 30.31 28.11 -35.35
CA LEU A 1157 30.53 28.29 -36.79
C LEU A 1157 29.64 29.38 -37.41
N ALA A 1158 28.45 29.63 -36.86
CA ALA A 1158 27.60 30.71 -37.35
C ALA A 1158 28.08 32.10 -36.88
N LYS A 1159 28.80 32.19 -35.75
CA LYS A 1159 29.38 33.43 -35.23
C LYS A 1159 30.63 33.87 -36.00
N GLY A 1160 31.44 32.91 -36.46
CA GLY A 1160 32.54 33.15 -37.39
C GLY A 1160 31.99 33.37 -38.79
#